data_AF-A0A538JZB0-F1
#
_entry.id   AF-A0A538JZB0-F1
#
_cell.length_a   1.000
_cell.length_b   1.000
_cell.length_c   1.000
_cell.angle_alpha   90.00
_cell.angle_beta   90.00
_cell.angle_gamma   90.00
#
_symmetry.space_group_name_H-M   'P 1'
#
loop_
_entity.id
_entity.type
_entity.pdbx_description
1 polymer ?
#
loop_
_entity_poly.entity_id
_entity_poly.type
_entity_poly.pdbx_seq_one_letter_code
_entity_poly.pdbx_strand_id
1 'polypeptide(L)'
;MAGDRRRSRRACAHAQSSHTSLAAVQGFPRNRGNSVESPSSSVDDGRVHHRFRLAVVVASVGVAIAGSVLLATHHSGEKVTTRGVTATLRVQSHPGWVAAGRDALWLALSDARTPVRDRPLLRLDLASGAVERRILVGGEATYLAHVGHRLLASVEHVGGNGSGPSLIIALDWRSGRVLVRRQFLTPVGPLVVSGKDLWALQVKPAALLRLDPLTLAPTAAPLSLSTGPTLGVAAAGRYVWATASSEAEVLRIDPATRAIRPVDVGGFPAGIAIAGGSIWFANRDRGEIGRLDPKTLQPVGKTMHIGGQPVWLARAGGYLFVGDASEGTVQRIDVRSGKEAGPAIRVASPAKDSSALVVVPSGGSIWASSFASNTLTRVSATSAGNPGPAVTATSAQSAPTNTRVLPPGARVVARIPLGNGAPAPLGGGAFTVGEGAVWAMSDIESTLMRIDPTQNAIVARIKVSPPEAAAAGDGGVWLSYPLADKVSRIDPATNKVVATIHVGPQPVGIAVSPGAVWVVNGGAPSVSRIDPVTNRIVATIRLGPKLACCSEHFSLMAAHGAVWVGVPNENRIVGIDAGTNSVISTMKLPYPPCAFLAADANAVWSAGGACADVVARIDPHTKKLTARQAEPHPVGLAVAFGSVWVAVIDSANVDQIDPHTGRLIARLHVGGTPVRVAVGFGSVWVNDDNGRVLRIQPQR
;
A
#
# COMPACT_ATOMS: atom_id res chain seq x y z
N MET A 1 -70.84 15.38 19.77
CA MET A 1 -70.31 15.10 21.13
C MET A 1 -69.13 14.17 20.94
N ALA A 2 -67.89 14.69 20.93
CA ALA A 2 -66.97 14.78 22.08
C ALA A 2 -66.47 13.39 22.51
N GLY A 3 -65.18 13.05 22.69
CA GLY A 3 -63.83 13.64 22.63
C GLY A 3 -62.87 12.42 22.83
N ASP A 4 -61.63 12.30 22.34
CA ASP A 4 -60.39 13.08 22.40
C ASP A 4 -59.26 12.23 23.07
N ARG A 5 -58.03 12.36 22.52
CA ARG A 5 -56.67 12.01 23.04
C ARG A 5 -56.19 10.54 23.02
N ARG A 6 -54.95 10.19 22.60
CA ARG A 6 -53.74 10.93 22.16
C ARG A 6 -52.75 9.99 21.44
N ARG A 7 -51.91 10.59 20.56
CA ARG A 7 -50.83 10.02 19.72
C ARG A 7 -49.58 9.57 20.51
N SER A 8 -48.80 8.64 19.93
CA SER A 8 -47.35 8.87 19.75
C SER A 8 -46.78 8.14 18.51
N ARG A 9 -46.22 8.92 17.57
CA ARG A 9 -45.19 8.55 16.58
C ARG A 9 -43.93 9.29 17.04
N ARG A 10 -42.75 8.64 17.07
CA ARG A 10 -41.46 9.35 17.15
C ARG A 10 -40.55 8.89 16.02
N ALA A 11 -40.13 9.88 15.25
CA ALA A 11 -39.09 9.86 14.24
C ALA A 11 -37.72 10.09 14.90
N CYS A 12 -36.66 9.51 14.35
CA CYS A 12 -35.27 9.77 14.70
C CYS A 12 -34.82 11.13 14.15
N ALA A 13 -34.31 11.99 15.02
CA ALA A 13 -33.80 13.31 14.70
C ALA A 13 -32.28 13.26 14.41
N HIS A 14 -31.88 13.88 13.30
CA HIS A 14 -30.52 14.36 13.06
C HIS A 14 -30.29 15.67 13.84
N ALA A 15 -29.17 15.78 14.54
CA ALA A 15 -28.72 17.02 15.16
C ALA A 15 -27.76 17.75 14.21
N GLN A 16 -28.21 18.91 13.72
CA GLN A 16 -27.37 19.99 13.20
C GLN A 16 -27.21 21.02 14.33
N SER A 17 -26.00 21.51 14.58
CA SER A 17 -25.78 22.73 15.36
C SER A 17 -25.06 23.77 14.50
N SER A 18 -25.80 24.84 14.25
CA SER A 18 -25.39 26.11 13.65
C SER A 18 -24.86 27.06 14.74
N HIS A 19 -23.78 27.79 14.47
CA HIS A 19 -23.45 29.00 15.23
C HIS A 19 -23.29 30.22 14.29
N THR A 20 -23.98 31.27 14.71
CA THR A 20 -24.24 32.57 14.08
C THR A 20 -23.11 33.57 14.32
N SER A 21 -22.86 34.42 13.32
CA SER A 21 -22.05 35.65 13.39
C SER A 21 -22.76 36.80 14.12
N LEU A 22 -22.01 37.69 14.80
CA LEU A 22 -22.03 39.16 14.58
C LEU A 22 -21.05 39.92 15.52
N ALA A 23 -20.72 41.14 15.10
CA ALA A 23 -19.50 41.90 15.36
C ALA A 23 -19.55 42.95 16.50
N ALA A 24 -18.34 43.30 16.98
CA ALA A 24 -17.77 44.60 17.41
C ALA A 24 -18.59 45.69 18.12
N VAL A 25 -17.98 46.34 19.15
CA VAL A 25 -17.50 47.76 19.15
C VAL A 25 -16.99 48.22 20.55
N GLN A 26 -15.75 48.75 20.55
CA GLN A 26 -15.06 49.83 21.29
C GLN A 26 -15.22 50.14 22.81
N GLY A 27 -14.09 50.50 23.45
CA GLY A 27 -14.02 51.59 24.46
C GLY A 27 -12.97 51.48 25.60
N PHE A 28 -11.82 52.17 25.46
CA PHE A 28 -10.75 52.48 26.46
C PHE A 28 -11.24 53.34 27.68
N PRO A 29 -10.48 53.68 28.78
CA PRO A 29 -9.03 54.03 28.81
C PRO A 29 -8.17 53.82 30.11
N ARG A 30 -6.85 54.14 29.95
CA ARG A 30 -5.91 54.86 30.87
C ARG A 30 -4.96 54.15 31.88
N ASN A 31 -3.66 54.27 31.55
CA ASN A 31 -2.54 54.94 32.27
C ASN A 31 -1.59 54.22 33.27
N ARG A 32 -0.27 54.46 33.02
CA ARG A 32 0.94 54.56 33.89
C ARG A 32 1.42 53.26 34.58
N GLY A 33 2.71 52.94 34.70
CA GLY A 33 4.00 53.58 34.38
C GLY A 33 5.13 52.90 35.19
N ASN A 34 6.38 53.09 34.75
CA ASN A 34 7.67 52.98 35.49
C ASN A 34 8.24 51.58 35.79
N SER A 35 9.31 51.16 35.09
CA SER A 35 10.77 51.36 35.37
C SER A 35 11.31 50.31 36.36
N VAL A 36 12.44 49.64 36.11
CA VAL A 36 13.78 50.11 36.54
C VAL A 36 14.89 49.28 35.85
N GLU A 37 15.82 50.03 35.26
CA GLU A 37 17.28 49.86 35.11
C GLU A 37 17.95 48.62 34.47
N SER A 38 18.64 48.93 33.36
CA SER A 38 19.95 48.37 33.01
C SER A 38 21.04 49.37 33.44
N PRO A 39 22.29 48.91 33.66
CA PRO A 39 23.44 49.53 32.98
C PRO A 39 24.29 48.44 32.28
N SER A 40 24.48 48.51 30.96
CA SER A 40 25.64 49.10 30.26
C SER A 40 27.00 48.49 30.69
N SER A 41 27.74 47.85 29.79
CA SER A 41 28.68 48.49 28.85
C SER A 41 29.29 47.39 27.96
N SER A 42 29.20 47.49 26.62
CA SER A 42 30.17 48.10 25.66
C SER A 42 31.24 47.06 25.23
N VAL A 43 31.73 46.88 24.00
CA VAL A 43 31.85 47.58 22.70
C VAL A 43 32.10 46.44 21.65
N ASP A 44 31.39 46.34 20.53
CA ASP A 44 31.76 46.78 19.14
C ASP A 44 33.04 46.08 18.59
N ASP A 45 33.20 45.67 17.33
CA ASP A 45 32.59 46.10 16.07
C ASP A 45 33.01 45.09 14.94
N GLY A 46 32.37 45.16 13.77
CA GLY A 46 32.99 44.72 12.50
C GLY A 46 32.21 43.74 11.61
N ARG A 47 31.22 44.24 10.86
CA ARG A 47 30.83 43.67 9.55
C ARG A 47 31.94 44.01 8.54
N VAL A 48 32.22 43.24 7.47
CA VAL A 48 31.50 43.30 6.19
C VAL A 48 32.17 42.40 5.10
N HIS A 49 31.31 41.76 4.28
CA HIS A 49 31.40 41.24 2.88
C HIS A 49 32.09 39.91 2.45
N HIS A 50 31.20 39.09 1.85
CA HIS A 50 31.29 37.98 0.89
C HIS A 50 32.61 37.68 0.15
N ARG A 51 32.89 36.36 0.03
CA ARG A 51 33.19 35.68 -1.25
C ARG A 51 32.95 34.16 -1.14
N PHE A 52 32.14 33.64 -2.07
CA PHE A 52 32.00 32.22 -2.37
C PHE A 52 33.33 31.66 -2.92
N ARG A 53 33.77 30.48 -2.46
CA ARG A 53 34.25 29.39 -3.33
C ARG A 53 34.33 28.05 -2.57
N LEU A 54 33.81 27.05 -3.26
CA LEU A 54 33.66 25.64 -2.93
C LEU A 54 35.02 24.92 -2.91
N ALA A 55 35.28 24.04 -1.93
CA ALA A 55 36.14 22.87 -2.09
C ALA A 55 35.80 21.78 -1.06
N VAL A 56 35.56 20.59 -1.58
CA VAL A 56 35.21 19.33 -0.91
C VAL A 56 36.49 18.59 -0.48
N VAL A 57 36.47 17.87 0.66
CA VAL A 57 36.84 16.44 0.86
C VAL A 57 36.97 16.09 2.36
N VAL A 58 35.97 15.33 2.85
CA VAL A 58 35.96 14.11 3.71
C VAL A 58 36.85 13.99 4.98
N ALA A 59 36.21 13.77 6.15
CA ALA A 59 36.25 12.49 6.90
C ALA A 59 35.46 12.51 8.24
N SER A 60 34.34 11.78 8.26
CA SER A 60 33.89 10.79 9.26
C SER A 60 34.30 10.91 10.74
N VAL A 61 33.43 11.50 11.60
CA VAL A 61 33.26 11.10 13.04
C VAL A 61 31.83 11.37 13.57
N GLY A 62 31.05 12.28 12.98
CA GLY A 62 29.80 12.77 13.61
C GLY A 62 28.55 11.86 13.63
N VAL A 63 28.47 10.79 12.83
CA VAL A 63 27.18 10.08 12.61
C VAL A 63 26.93 8.93 13.59
N ALA A 64 27.95 8.35 14.21
CA ALA A 64 27.78 7.32 15.24
C ALA A 64 27.13 7.89 16.52
N ILE A 65 27.37 9.18 16.82
CA ILE A 65 26.81 9.84 17.99
C ILE A 65 25.31 10.12 17.79
N ALA A 66 24.86 10.51 16.60
CA ALA A 66 23.45 10.88 16.36
C ALA A 66 22.46 9.69 16.46
N GLY A 67 22.84 8.49 15.99
CA GLY A 67 21.98 7.30 16.05
C GLY A 67 21.84 6.71 17.46
N SER A 68 22.91 6.79 18.27
CA SER A 68 22.89 6.38 19.68
C SER A 68 22.22 7.43 20.59
N VAL A 69 22.27 8.72 20.23
CA VAL A 69 21.64 9.81 21.00
C VAL A 69 20.10 9.77 20.94
N LEU A 70 19.48 9.22 19.89
CA LEU A 70 18.01 9.08 19.78
C LEU A 70 17.42 7.92 20.60
N LEU A 71 18.20 6.88 20.91
CA LEU A 71 17.79 5.78 21.80
C LEU A 71 18.01 6.10 23.28
N ALA A 72 18.65 7.23 23.59
CA ALA A 72 19.08 7.61 24.94
C ALA A 72 18.08 8.51 25.69
N THR A 73 16.80 8.53 25.29
CA THR A 73 15.75 9.10 26.14
C THR A 73 15.50 8.17 27.32
N HIS A 74 16.30 8.33 28.38
CA HIS A 74 16.09 7.66 29.65
C HIS A 74 15.25 8.57 30.54
N HIS A 75 14.11 8.08 31.03
CA HIS A 75 13.45 8.72 32.16
C HIS A 75 14.19 8.35 33.45
N SER A 76 14.29 9.28 34.40
CA SER A 76 14.98 9.04 35.67
C SER A 76 14.30 7.88 36.41
N GLY A 77 15.03 6.78 36.63
CA GLY A 77 14.54 5.58 37.34
C GLY A 77 14.27 4.35 36.45
N GLU A 78 14.42 4.46 35.12
CA GLU A 78 14.15 3.36 34.20
C GLU A 78 15.30 2.34 34.11
N LYS A 79 15.00 1.04 34.24
CA LYS A 79 15.99 -0.06 34.23
C LYS A 79 16.19 -0.65 32.82
N VAL A 80 16.69 0.15 31.89
CA VAL A 80 16.82 -0.19 30.45
C VAL A 80 18.28 -0.06 29.97
N THR A 81 18.68 -0.85 28.97
CA THR A 81 20.03 -0.81 28.37
C THR A 81 19.97 -0.68 26.84
N THR A 82 21.05 -0.23 26.21
CA THR A 82 21.28 -0.34 24.76
C THR A 82 22.30 -1.45 24.43
N ARG A 83 22.87 -2.12 25.44
CA ARG A 83 23.82 -3.23 25.23
C ARG A 83 23.12 -4.38 24.49
N GLY A 84 23.73 -4.82 23.40
CA GLY A 84 23.20 -5.87 22.53
C GLY A 84 22.56 -5.34 21.24
N VAL A 85 22.30 -4.03 21.13
CA VAL A 85 21.98 -3.39 19.85
C VAL A 85 23.23 -3.41 18.97
N THR A 86 23.11 -4.00 17.78
CA THR A 86 24.22 -4.18 16.83
C THR A 86 24.08 -3.35 15.57
N ALA A 87 22.86 -2.90 15.24
CA ALA A 87 22.58 -1.99 14.14
C ALA A 87 21.22 -1.30 14.36
N THR A 88 21.10 -0.06 13.90
CA THR A 88 19.82 0.66 13.80
C THR A 88 19.74 1.32 12.43
N LEU A 89 18.72 0.96 11.66
CA LEU A 89 18.46 1.48 10.33
C LEU A 89 17.24 2.41 10.39
N ARG A 90 17.33 3.59 9.79
CA ARG A 90 16.18 4.49 9.66
C ARG A 90 15.47 4.21 8.35
N VAL A 91 14.16 4.04 8.42
CA VAL A 91 13.28 3.87 7.26
C VAL A 91 12.60 5.22 7.01
N GLN A 92 12.46 5.62 5.74
CA GLN A 92 11.83 6.90 5.38
C GLN A 92 10.31 6.94 5.65
N SER A 93 9.71 5.82 6.03
CA SER A 93 8.29 5.64 6.34
C SER A 93 8.14 4.70 7.54
N HIS A 94 6.92 4.36 7.94
CA HIS A 94 6.64 3.54 9.11
C HIS A 94 6.78 2.05 8.77
N PRO A 95 7.84 1.36 9.23
CA PRO A 95 7.97 -0.07 9.02
C PRO A 95 6.96 -0.82 9.90
N GLY A 96 6.05 -1.56 9.27
CA GLY A 96 5.11 -2.45 9.94
C GLY A 96 5.76 -3.83 10.15
N TRP A 97 5.35 -4.81 9.33
CA TRP A 97 5.91 -6.16 9.40
C TRP A 97 7.28 -6.29 8.73
N VAL A 98 8.05 -7.25 9.24
CA VAL A 98 9.36 -7.59 8.70
C VAL A 98 9.42 -9.09 8.45
N ALA A 99 10.06 -9.50 7.37
CA ALA A 99 10.56 -10.85 7.20
C ALA A 99 12.09 -10.81 7.07
N ALA A 100 12.78 -11.66 7.81
CA ALA A 100 14.24 -11.67 7.85
C ALA A 100 14.82 -12.97 7.28
N GLY A 101 15.84 -12.82 6.44
CA GLY A 101 16.71 -13.90 6.00
C GLY A 101 18.13 -13.71 6.52
N ARG A 102 19.06 -14.49 5.97
CA ARG A 102 20.50 -14.33 6.22
C ARG A 102 21.13 -13.25 5.33
N ASP A 103 20.58 -13.10 4.13
CA ASP A 103 21.05 -12.23 3.06
C ASP A 103 20.26 -10.91 2.97
N ALA A 104 18.97 -10.92 3.30
CA ALA A 104 18.11 -9.76 3.13
C ALA A 104 17.05 -9.59 4.23
N LEU A 105 16.48 -8.40 4.29
CA LEU A 105 15.23 -8.09 4.97
C LEU A 105 14.17 -7.69 3.95
N TRP A 106 12.94 -8.05 4.26
CA TRP A 106 11.77 -7.57 3.57
C TRP A 106 10.87 -6.81 4.54
N LEU A 107 10.45 -5.62 4.14
CA LEU A 107 9.66 -4.73 4.97
C LEU A 107 8.33 -4.43 4.31
N ALA A 108 7.27 -4.57 5.09
CA ALA A 108 5.99 -3.98 4.83
C ALA A 108 5.98 -2.56 5.42
N LEU A 109 5.60 -1.59 4.61
CA LEU A 109 5.36 -0.22 5.08
C LEU A 109 3.89 -0.08 5.42
N SER A 110 3.59 0.56 6.54
CA SER A 110 2.22 0.71 7.02
C SER A 110 1.81 2.17 7.20
N ASP A 111 0.52 2.46 7.05
CA ASP A 111 -0.09 3.74 7.43
C ASP A 111 -1.43 3.46 8.13
N ALA A 112 -1.64 4.01 9.33
CA ALA A 112 -2.86 3.78 10.10
C ALA A 112 -4.10 4.53 9.53
N ARG A 113 -4.03 5.03 8.29
CA ARG A 113 -5.02 5.91 7.69
C ARG A 113 -5.85 5.19 6.63
N THR A 114 -7.17 5.33 6.75
CA THR A 114 -8.12 5.03 5.68
C THR A 114 -8.25 6.22 4.73
N PRO A 115 -8.33 6.03 3.41
CA PRO A 115 -8.35 4.75 2.67
C PRO A 115 -6.96 4.12 2.50
N VAL A 116 -6.92 2.78 2.39
CA VAL A 116 -5.70 2.00 2.15
C VAL A 116 -5.10 2.37 0.78
N ARG A 117 -3.79 2.62 0.74
CA ARG A 117 -3.03 2.96 -0.48
C ARG A 117 -2.02 1.86 -0.80
N ASP A 118 -1.59 1.76 -2.06
CA ASP A 118 -0.56 0.80 -2.43
C ASP A 118 0.76 1.19 -1.74
N ARG A 119 1.37 0.27 -1.01
CA ARG A 119 2.62 0.50 -0.29
C ARG A 119 3.64 -0.53 -0.75
N PRO A 120 4.85 -0.09 -1.15
CA PRO A 120 5.83 -1.03 -1.65
C PRO A 120 6.38 -1.88 -0.51
N LEU A 121 6.55 -3.17 -0.80
CA LEU A 121 7.49 -4.01 -0.08
C LEU A 121 8.91 -3.55 -0.37
N LEU A 122 9.70 -3.29 0.68
CA LEU A 122 11.11 -2.95 0.54
C LEU A 122 11.97 -4.18 0.75
N ARG A 123 12.85 -4.51 -0.19
CA ARG A 123 13.94 -5.48 0.02
C ARG A 123 15.22 -4.74 0.35
N LEU A 124 15.81 -5.05 1.50
CA LEU A 124 17.10 -4.52 1.93
C LEU A 124 18.11 -5.64 1.93
N ASP A 125 19.25 -5.39 1.29
CA ASP A 125 20.38 -6.31 1.36
C ASP A 125 21.17 -6.07 2.64
N LEU A 126 21.43 -7.14 3.38
CA LEU A 126 22.09 -7.04 4.68
C LEU A 126 23.61 -6.91 4.56
N ALA A 127 24.20 -7.29 3.42
CA ALA A 127 25.63 -7.17 3.21
C ALA A 127 26.04 -5.72 2.90
N SER A 128 25.26 -5.05 2.05
CA SER A 128 25.49 -3.66 1.61
C SER A 128 24.71 -2.62 2.43
N GLY A 129 23.63 -3.03 3.09
CA GLY A 129 22.68 -2.13 3.77
C GLY A 129 21.85 -1.27 2.80
N ALA A 130 21.88 -1.58 1.49
CA ALA A 130 21.13 -0.86 0.46
C ALA A 130 19.68 -1.34 0.35
N VAL A 131 18.76 -0.42 0.02
CA VAL A 131 17.45 -0.82 -0.50
C VAL A 131 17.66 -1.24 -1.95
N GLU A 132 17.56 -2.53 -2.22
CA GLU A 132 17.72 -3.05 -3.57
C GLU A 132 16.47 -2.85 -4.43
N ARG A 133 15.28 -3.01 -3.82
CA ARG A 133 14.01 -3.03 -4.56
C ARG A 133 12.84 -2.47 -3.76
N ARG A 134 11.90 -1.88 -4.52
CA ARG A 134 10.56 -1.49 -4.09
C ARG A 134 9.57 -2.26 -4.96
N ILE A 135 8.76 -3.11 -4.35
CA ILE A 135 7.84 -4.00 -5.09
C ILE A 135 6.43 -3.70 -4.66
N LEU A 136 5.61 -3.32 -5.63
CA LEU A 136 4.21 -3.03 -5.41
C LEU A 136 3.41 -4.31 -5.45
N VAL A 137 2.49 -4.42 -4.52
CA VAL A 137 1.67 -5.61 -4.31
C VAL A 137 0.19 -5.32 -4.47
N GLY A 138 -0.17 -4.08 -4.81
CA GLY A 138 -1.53 -3.67 -5.12
C GLY A 138 -2.33 -3.45 -3.85
N GLY A 139 -1.65 -2.96 -2.81
CA GLY A 139 -2.20 -2.80 -1.47
C GLY A 139 -1.14 -2.59 -0.40
N GLU A 140 -1.57 -2.62 0.85
CA GLU A 140 -0.71 -2.55 2.02
C GLU A 140 -0.44 -3.96 2.56
N ALA A 141 0.80 -4.42 2.46
CA ALA A 141 1.19 -5.68 3.09
C ALA A 141 1.16 -5.54 4.62
N THR A 142 0.59 -6.52 5.31
CA THR A 142 0.43 -6.48 6.77
C THR A 142 1.18 -7.60 7.46
N TYR A 143 1.22 -8.80 6.88
CA TYR A 143 1.92 -9.95 7.48
C TYR A 143 2.94 -10.49 6.50
N LEU A 144 4.18 -10.64 6.95
CA LEU A 144 5.27 -11.19 6.14
C LEU A 144 5.82 -12.47 6.75
N ALA A 145 6.05 -13.48 5.92
CA ALA A 145 6.68 -14.73 6.31
C ALA A 145 7.73 -15.15 5.27
N HIS A 146 8.95 -15.44 5.73
CA HIS A 146 10.01 -16.00 4.90
C HIS A 146 9.94 -17.53 4.95
N VAL A 147 9.71 -18.16 3.80
CA VAL A 147 9.54 -19.62 3.67
C VAL A 147 10.38 -20.13 2.52
N GLY A 148 11.51 -20.80 2.84
CA GLY A 148 12.40 -21.36 1.83
C GLY A 148 12.94 -20.28 0.89
N HIS A 149 12.62 -20.37 -0.40
CA HIS A 149 13.00 -19.37 -1.40
C HIS A 149 11.91 -18.31 -1.66
N ARG A 150 10.94 -18.17 -0.75
CA ARG A 150 9.77 -17.31 -0.95
C ARG A 150 9.55 -16.35 0.20
N LEU A 151 9.08 -15.17 -0.16
CA LEU A 151 8.37 -14.28 0.74
C LEU A 151 6.88 -14.51 0.55
N LEU A 152 6.16 -14.77 1.64
CA LEU A 152 4.72 -14.73 1.66
C LEU A 152 4.26 -13.43 2.32
N ALA A 153 3.26 -12.78 1.73
CA ALA A 153 2.73 -11.50 2.20
C ALA A 153 1.20 -11.53 2.22
N SER A 154 0.58 -11.27 3.36
CA SER A 154 -0.86 -10.96 3.41
C SER A 154 -1.04 -9.47 3.13
N VAL A 155 -1.89 -9.11 2.17
CA VAL A 155 -2.02 -7.75 1.63
C VAL A 155 -3.47 -7.29 1.71
N GLU A 156 -3.67 -6.08 2.23
CA GLU A 156 -4.93 -5.36 2.15
C GLU A 156 -4.95 -4.53 0.87
N HIS A 157 -5.88 -4.84 -0.02
CA HIS A 157 -5.97 -4.17 -1.31
C HIS A 157 -6.21 -2.66 -1.19
N VAL A 158 -5.69 -1.91 -2.16
CA VAL A 158 -6.07 -0.51 -2.37
C VAL A 158 -7.60 -0.39 -2.46
N GLY A 159 -8.16 0.64 -1.83
CA GLY A 159 -9.62 0.84 -1.76
C GLY A 159 -10.34 0.00 -0.71
N GLY A 160 -9.59 -0.81 0.05
CA GLY A 160 -10.09 -1.47 1.25
C GLY A 160 -10.67 -0.46 2.26
N ASN A 161 -11.72 -0.89 2.96
CA ASN A 161 -12.38 -0.11 4.02
C ASN A 161 -11.67 -0.24 5.39
N GLY A 162 -10.46 -0.82 5.44
CA GLY A 162 -9.76 -1.12 6.69
C GLY A 162 -10.19 -2.44 7.34
N SER A 163 -10.90 -3.32 6.63
CA SER A 163 -11.30 -4.63 7.18
C SER A 163 -10.14 -5.63 7.32
N GLY A 164 -8.96 -5.29 6.77
CA GLY A 164 -7.76 -6.11 6.85
C GLY A 164 -7.42 -6.85 5.55
N PRO A 165 -6.26 -7.54 5.54
CA PRO A 165 -5.70 -8.15 4.34
C PRO A 165 -6.57 -9.27 3.78
N SER A 166 -6.93 -9.21 2.49
CA SER A 166 -7.76 -10.22 1.80
C SER A 166 -7.04 -10.89 0.63
N LEU A 167 -5.75 -10.61 0.45
CA LEU A 167 -4.90 -11.18 -0.58
C LEU A 167 -3.69 -11.87 0.04
N ILE A 168 -3.29 -13.02 -0.51
CA ILE A 168 -1.97 -13.59 -0.24
C ILE A 168 -1.09 -13.50 -1.49
N ILE A 169 0.00 -12.79 -1.28
CA ILE A 169 1.29 -12.62 -1.94
C ILE A 169 2.25 -13.81 -1.86
N ALA A 170 2.65 -14.51 -2.92
CA ALA A 170 3.93 -15.24 -2.88
C ALA A 170 4.91 -14.59 -3.85
N LEU A 171 6.07 -14.19 -3.35
CA LEU A 171 7.17 -13.60 -4.12
C LEU A 171 8.41 -14.48 -3.98
N ASP A 172 9.26 -14.50 -5.01
CA ASP A 172 10.59 -15.07 -4.90
C ASP A 172 11.44 -14.21 -3.96
N TRP A 173 12.08 -14.83 -2.96
CA TRP A 173 12.80 -14.13 -1.90
C TRP A 173 13.95 -13.25 -2.41
N ARG A 174 14.65 -13.72 -3.45
CA ARG A 174 15.84 -13.04 -3.98
C ARG A 174 15.48 -11.96 -4.98
N SER A 175 14.71 -12.31 -6.00
CA SER A 175 14.35 -11.41 -7.10
C SER A 175 13.18 -10.49 -6.77
N GLY A 176 12.34 -10.89 -5.82
CA GLY A 176 11.09 -10.22 -5.50
C GLY A 176 10.02 -10.35 -6.57
N ARG A 177 10.23 -11.24 -7.56
CA ARG A 177 9.23 -11.53 -8.59
C ARG A 177 8.00 -12.15 -7.94
N VAL A 178 6.82 -11.60 -8.22
CA VAL A 178 5.55 -12.24 -7.84
C VAL A 178 5.44 -13.60 -8.54
N LEU A 179 5.22 -14.64 -7.73
CA LEU A 179 5.07 -16.03 -8.16
C LEU A 179 3.60 -16.41 -8.29
N VAL A 180 2.79 -16.04 -7.30
CA VAL A 180 1.35 -16.31 -7.28
C VAL A 180 0.64 -15.32 -6.37
N ARG A 181 -0.58 -14.94 -6.76
CA ARG A 181 -1.52 -14.12 -5.98
C ARG A 181 -2.80 -14.90 -5.76
N ARG A 182 -3.40 -14.79 -4.57
CA ARG A 182 -4.68 -15.42 -4.28
C ARG A 182 -5.55 -14.53 -3.39
N GLN A 183 -6.71 -14.15 -3.91
CA GLN A 183 -7.70 -13.39 -3.16
C GLN A 183 -8.60 -14.32 -2.34
N PHE A 184 -8.98 -13.84 -1.16
CA PHE A 184 -9.85 -14.50 -0.18
C PHE A 184 -11.03 -13.59 0.15
N LEU A 185 -12.18 -14.20 0.43
CA LEU A 185 -13.41 -13.44 0.76
C LEU A 185 -13.38 -12.83 2.16
N THR A 186 -12.57 -13.38 3.06
CA THR A 186 -12.42 -12.92 4.44
C THR A 186 -10.97 -12.56 4.73
N PRO A 187 -10.72 -11.65 5.68
CA PRO A 187 -9.37 -11.22 6.01
C PRO A 187 -8.48 -12.38 6.48
N VAL A 188 -7.32 -12.51 5.83
CA VAL A 188 -6.28 -13.51 6.06
C VAL A 188 -5.06 -12.84 6.68
N GLY A 189 -4.77 -13.20 7.92
CA GLY A 189 -3.72 -12.64 8.75
C GLY A 189 -2.40 -13.42 8.69
N PRO A 190 -1.77 -13.72 9.84
CA PRO A 190 -0.49 -14.40 9.91
C PRO A 190 -0.42 -15.75 9.19
N LEU A 191 0.78 -16.09 8.73
CA LEU A 191 1.10 -17.30 7.98
C LEU A 191 2.16 -18.12 8.72
N VAL A 192 1.98 -19.43 8.79
CA VAL A 192 2.98 -20.34 9.35
C VAL A 192 3.09 -21.62 8.53
N VAL A 193 4.29 -22.19 8.50
CA VAL A 193 4.55 -23.47 7.83
C VAL A 193 4.67 -24.57 8.86
N SER A 194 4.00 -25.69 8.61
CA SER A 194 4.11 -26.91 9.40
C SER A 194 4.28 -28.10 8.47
N GLY A 195 5.48 -28.68 8.45
CA GLY A 195 5.83 -29.73 7.49
C GLY A 195 5.75 -29.21 6.04
N LYS A 196 4.91 -29.86 5.22
CA LYS A 196 4.68 -29.48 3.82
C LYS A 196 3.54 -28.47 3.63
N ASP A 197 2.81 -28.17 4.70
CA ASP A 197 1.58 -27.39 4.63
C ASP A 197 1.85 -25.93 5.02
N LEU A 198 1.23 -25.03 4.25
CA LEU A 198 1.13 -23.62 4.59
C LEU A 198 -0.20 -23.39 5.30
N TRP A 199 -0.16 -22.75 6.46
CA TRP A 199 -1.34 -22.42 7.25
C TRP A 199 -1.52 -20.90 7.29
N ALA A 200 -2.73 -20.43 7.00
CA ALA A 200 -3.10 -19.03 7.11
C ALA A 200 -4.20 -18.87 8.16
N LEU A 201 -4.04 -17.89 9.04
CA LEU A 201 -5.03 -17.56 10.06
C LEU A 201 -6.02 -16.54 9.49
N GLN A 202 -7.30 -16.87 9.39
CA GLN A 202 -8.35 -15.88 9.13
C GLN A 202 -8.65 -15.12 10.41
N VAL A 203 -8.68 -13.78 10.33
CA VAL A 203 -8.72 -12.93 11.53
C VAL A 203 -10.12 -12.86 12.12
N LYS A 204 -11.15 -12.66 11.29
CA LYS A 204 -12.55 -12.58 11.73
C LYS A 204 -13.54 -12.95 10.61
N PRO A 205 -14.44 -13.94 10.81
CA PRO A 205 -14.45 -14.91 11.91
C PRO A 205 -13.16 -15.75 11.91
N ALA A 206 -12.71 -16.18 13.09
CA ALA A 206 -11.43 -16.85 13.21
C ALA A 206 -11.49 -18.29 12.69
N ALA A 207 -10.62 -18.59 11.73
CA ALA A 207 -10.50 -19.92 11.16
C ALA A 207 -9.07 -20.19 10.67
N LEU A 208 -8.68 -21.45 10.66
CA LEU A 208 -7.40 -21.89 10.14
C LEU A 208 -7.58 -22.46 8.73
N LEU A 209 -6.88 -21.87 7.75
CA LEU A 209 -6.86 -22.32 6.37
C LEU A 209 -5.63 -23.18 6.10
N ARG A 210 -5.83 -24.34 5.47
CA ARG A 210 -4.74 -25.14 4.89
C ARG A 210 -4.58 -24.76 3.42
N LEU A 211 -3.42 -24.25 3.07
CA LEU A 211 -3.11 -23.79 1.72
C LEU A 211 -2.01 -24.65 1.10
N ASP A 212 -2.13 -24.89 -0.20
CA ASP A 212 -1.03 -25.41 -0.99
C ASP A 212 0.05 -24.31 -1.11
N PRO A 213 1.31 -24.60 -0.75
CA PRO A 213 2.34 -23.57 -0.70
C PRO A 213 2.74 -23.02 -2.08
N LEU A 214 2.46 -23.74 -3.18
CA LEU A 214 2.80 -23.34 -4.56
C LEU A 214 1.71 -22.48 -5.20
N THR A 215 0.45 -22.83 -4.98
CA THR A 215 -0.71 -22.23 -5.65
C THR A 215 -1.52 -21.32 -4.73
N LEU A 216 -1.26 -21.38 -3.42
CA LEU A 216 -2.04 -20.72 -2.35
C LEU A 216 -3.52 -21.15 -2.34
N ALA A 217 -3.89 -22.20 -3.06
CA ALA A 217 -5.25 -22.71 -3.09
C ALA A 217 -5.56 -23.42 -1.77
N PRO A 218 -6.78 -23.23 -1.20
CA PRO A 218 -7.23 -24.03 -0.07
C PRO A 218 -7.25 -25.52 -0.44
N THR A 219 -6.61 -26.37 0.37
CA THR A 219 -6.58 -27.83 0.16
C THR A 219 -7.59 -28.58 1.02
N ALA A 220 -8.24 -27.88 1.95
CA ALA A 220 -9.25 -28.42 2.85
C ALA A 220 -10.25 -27.33 3.26
N ALA A 221 -11.41 -27.74 3.76
CA ALA A 221 -12.38 -26.82 4.35
C ALA A 221 -11.77 -26.06 5.55
N PRO A 222 -12.05 -24.75 5.70
CA PRO A 222 -11.59 -23.96 6.84
C PRO A 222 -11.92 -24.64 8.17
N LEU A 223 -11.00 -24.55 9.13
CA LEU A 223 -11.24 -25.03 10.49
C LEU A 223 -11.60 -23.85 11.39
N SER A 224 -12.88 -23.72 11.75
CA SER A 224 -13.34 -22.67 12.67
C SER A 224 -12.63 -22.79 14.01
N LEU A 225 -12.07 -21.68 14.48
CA LEU A 225 -11.33 -21.61 15.74
C LEU A 225 -12.15 -20.93 16.83
N SER A 226 -12.63 -19.72 16.56
CA SER A 226 -13.40 -18.93 17.50
C SER A 226 -14.26 -17.88 16.78
N THR A 227 -15.13 -17.19 17.52
CA THR A 227 -16.05 -16.18 16.93
C THR A 227 -15.43 -14.79 16.90
N GLY A 228 -14.51 -14.48 17.81
CA GLY A 228 -13.77 -13.23 17.83
C GLY A 228 -12.39 -13.30 17.18
N PRO A 229 -11.56 -12.25 17.30
CA PRO A 229 -10.28 -12.16 16.61
C PRO A 229 -9.23 -13.14 17.15
N THR A 230 -8.45 -13.69 16.23
CA THR A 230 -7.21 -14.42 16.51
C THR A 230 -6.02 -13.66 15.95
N LEU A 231 -4.93 -13.54 16.72
CA LEU A 231 -3.80 -12.65 16.37
C LEU A 231 -2.48 -13.37 16.17
N GLY A 232 -2.24 -14.46 16.89
CA GLY A 232 -0.99 -15.21 16.86
C GLY A 232 -1.19 -16.60 16.30
N VAL A 233 -0.23 -17.07 15.52
CA VAL A 233 -0.15 -18.47 15.08
C VAL A 233 1.29 -18.96 15.12
N ALA A 234 1.51 -20.19 15.56
CA ALA A 234 2.81 -20.84 15.55
C ALA A 234 2.67 -22.34 15.24
N ALA A 235 3.72 -22.96 14.72
CA ALA A 235 3.75 -24.40 14.44
C ALA A 235 4.88 -25.08 15.23
N ALA A 236 4.57 -26.23 15.83
CA ALA A 236 5.54 -27.07 16.52
C ALA A 236 5.19 -28.55 16.41
N GLY A 237 6.13 -29.33 15.90
CA GLY A 237 5.92 -30.76 15.65
C GLY A 237 4.72 -30.96 14.74
N ARG A 238 3.75 -31.76 15.18
CA ARG A 238 2.50 -32.02 14.43
C ARG A 238 1.40 -30.99 14.67
N TYR A 239 1.57 -30.08 15.63
CA TYR A 239 0.50 -29.18 16.07
C TYR A 239 0.68 -27.78 15.51
N VAL A 240 -0.45 -27.14 15.22
CA VAL A 240 -0.54 -25.69 15.03
C VAL A 240 -1.14 -25.10 16.31
N TRP A 241 -0.66 -23.93 16.69
CA TRP A 241 -1.07 -23.22 17.87
C TRP A 241 -1.59 -21.85 17.46
N ALA A 242 -2.66 -21.39 18.10
CA ALA A 242 -3.24 -20.07 17.84
C ALA A 242 -3.65 -19.39 19.15
N THR A 243 -3.72 -18.07 19.14
CA THR A 243 -4.26 -17.28 20.26
C THR A 243 -5.65 -16.76 19.91
N ALA A 244 -6.67 -17.22 20.64
CA ALA A 244 -8.03 -16.72 20.57
C ALA A 244 -8.16 -15.57 21.55
N SER A 245 -7.86 -14.37 21.05
CA SER A 245 -7.55 -13.21 21.90
C SER A 245 -8.77 -12.72 22.69
N SER A 246 -9.95 -12.76 22.10
CA SER A 246 -11.22 -12.38 22.75
C SER A 246 -11.74 -13.41 23.74
N GLU A 247 -11.43 -14.67 23.51
CA GLU A 247 -11.84 -15.81 24.33
C GLU A 247 -10.85 -16.04 25.49
N ALA A 248 -9.73 -15.32 25.50
CA ALA A 248 -8.65 -15.46 26.48
C ALA A 248 -7.98 -16.84 26.48
N GLU A 249 -7.91 -17.49 25.31
CA GLU A 249 -7.44 -18.87 25.17
C GLU A 249 -6.21 -19.01 24.26
N VAL A 250 -5.38 -20.01 24.58
CA VAL A 250 -4.40 -20.58 23.65
C VAL A 250 -4.94 -21.92 23.13
N LEU A 251 -5.01 -22.05 21.80
CA LEU A 251 -5.56 -23.23 21.14
C LEU A 251 -4.43 -24.16 20.69
N ARG A 252 -4.46 -25.44 21.10
CA ARG A 252 -3.68 -26.50 20.45
C ARG A 252 -4.54 -27.17 19.38
N ILE A 253 -4.08 -27.12 18.13
CA ILE A 253 -4.81 -27.61 16.97
C ILE A 253 -4.04 -28.79 16.38
N ASP A 254 -4.70 -29.94 16.28
CA ASP A 254 -4.21 -31.08 15.51
C ASP A 254 -4.78 -30.99 14.08
N PRO A 255 -3.96 -30.61 13.08
CA PRO A 255 -4.44 -30.44 11.72
C PRO A 255 -4.84 -31.76 11.04
N ALA A 256 -4.35 -32.91 11.52
CA ALA A 256 -4.67 -34.20 10.93
C ALA A 256 -6.06 -34.68 11.39
N THR A 257 -6.38 -34.53 12.67
CA THR A 257 -7.68 -34.93 13.23
C THR A 257 -8.70 -33.81 13.28
N ARG A 258 -8.28 -32.56 12.99
CA ARG A 258 -9.05 -31.32 13.18
C ARG A 258 -9.48 -31.09 14.63
N ALA A 259 -8.85 -31.76 15.60
CA ALA A 259 -9.16 -31.59 17.01
C ALA A 259 -8.56 -30.28 17.54
N ILE A 260 -9.38 -29.51 18.26
CA ILE A 260 -8.97 -28.26 18.92
C ILE A 260 -9.07 -28.48 20.43
N ARG A 261 -7.99 -28.16 21.15
CA ARG A 261 -7.97 -28.16 22.61
C ARG A 261 -7.68 -26.75 23.11
N PRO A 262 -8.67 -26.02 23.62
CA PRO A 262 -8.46 -24.71 24.22
C PRO A 262 -7.80 -24.84 25.60
N VAL A 263 -7.04 -23.81 25.96
CA VAL A 263 -6.44 -23.61 27.28
C VAL A 263 -6.74 -22.18 27.69
N ASP A 264 -7.52 -22.00 28.75
CA ASP A 264 -7.77 -20.68 29.33
C ASP A 264 -6.47 -20.14 29.93
N VAL A 265 -6.04 -18.98 29.44
CA VAL A 265 -4.86 -18.26 29.90
C VAL A 265 -5.21 -16.88 30.46
N GLY A 266 -6.48 -16.47 30.39
CA GLY A 266 -6.97 -15.16 30.78
C GLY A 266 -6.43 -13.99 29.95
N GLY A 267 -6.97 -12.79 30.18
CA GLY A 267 -6.51 -11.54 29.54
C GLY A 267 -6.69 -11.54 28.02
N PHE A 268 -5.72 -10.98 27.29
CA PHE A 268 -5.75 -10.85 25.83
C PHE A 268 -4.48 -11.45 25.21
N PRO A 269 -4.44 -12.79 24.97
CA PRO A 269 -3.28 -13.43 24.38
C PRO A 269 -3.08 -12.97 22.94
N ALA A 270 -1.90 -12.45 22.62
CA ALA A 270 -1.55 -11.89 21.32
C ALA A 270 -0.49 -12.75 20.61
N GLY A 271 0.79 -12.39 20.74
CA GLY A 271 1.88 -13.14 20.10
C GLY A 271 2.11 -14.50 20.76
N ILE A 272 2.54 -15.46 19.94
CA ILE A 272 2.84 -16.84 20.35
C ILE A 272 4.13 -17.30 19.66
N ALA A 273 5.01 -17.97 20.40
CA ALA A 273 6.27 -18.49 19.88
C ALA A 273 6.65 -19.81 20.54
N ILE A 274 7.43 -20.62 19.83
CA ILE A 274 7.89 -21.92 20.32
C ILE A 274 9.38 -21.83 20.64
N ALA A 275 9.73 -22.01 21.90
CA ALA A 275 11.11 -21.90 22.35
C ALA A 275 11.40 -22.81 23.54
N GLY A 276 12.58 -23.45 23.54
CA GLY A 276 13.02 -24.32 24.63
C GLY A 276 12.08 -25.51 24.89
N GLY A 277 11.36 -25.99 23.88
CA GLY A 277 10.39 -27.07 24.03
C GLY A 277 9.05 -26.66 24.65
N SER A 278 8.79 -25.36 24.80
CA SER A 278 7.55 -24.83 25.37
C SER A 278 6.85 -23.86 24.44
N ILE A 279 5.56 -23.68 24.69
CA ILE A 279 4.73 -22.67 24.03
C ILE A 279 4.78 -21.41 24.88
N TRP A 280 5.24 -20.32 24.30
CA TRP A 280 5.31 -19.00 24.94
C TRP A 280 4.26 -18.09 24.33
N PHE A 281 3.56 -17.33 25.15
CA PHE A 281 2.56 -16.38 24.68
C PHE A 281 2.64 -15.06 25.46
N ALA A 282 2.33 -13.97 24.77
CA ALA A 282 2.26 -12.64 25.34
C ALA A 282 0.80 -12.29 25.64
N ASN A 283 0.54 -11.82 26.86
CA ASN A 283 -0.74 -11.31 27.29
C ASN A 283 -0.67 -9.79 27.32
N ARG A 284 -1.25 -9.16 26.29
CA ARG A 284 -1.08 -7.73 26.04
C ARG A 284 -1.62 -6.90 27.21
N ASP A 285 -2.84 -7.19 27.62
CA ASP A 285 -3.57 -6.36 28.60
C ASP A 285 -3.10 -6.61 30.04
N ARG A 286 -2.47 -7.76 30.30
CA ARG A 286 -1.87 -8.06 31.62
C ARG A 286 -0.40 -7.65 31.74
N GLY A 287 0.24 -7.25 30.63
CA GLY A 287 1.68 -6.94 30.65
C GLY A 287 2.56 -8.15 30.97
N GLU A 288 2.08 -9.36 30.64
CA GLU A 288 2.65 -10.62 31.12
C GLU A 288 3.02 -11.58 29.99
N ILE A 289 3.97 -12.47 30.27
CA ILE A 289 4.36 -13.59 29.42
C ILE A 289 4.03 -14.89 30.15
N GLY A 290 3.31 -15.77 29.47
CA GLY A 290 3.00 -17.11 29.94
C GLY A 290 3.74 -18.19 29.15
N ARG A 291 3.85 -19.36 29.78
CA ARG A 291 4.51 -20.54 29.22
C ARG A 291 3.66 -21.78 29.46
N LEU A 292 3.44 -22.59 28.43
CA LEU A 292 2.72 -23.86 28.52
C LEU A 292 3.61 -25.03 28.08
N ASP A 293 3.41 -26.18 28.71
CA ASP A 293 3.95 -27.44 28.23
C ASP A 293 3.12 -27.93 27.02
N PRO A 294 3.75 -28.21 25.87
CA PRO A 294 3.02 -28.54 24.65
C PRO A 294 2.29 -29.89 24.71
N LYS A 295 2.70 -30.79 25.61
CA LYS A 295 2.12 -32.13 25.78
C LYS A 295 0.97 -32.09 26.78
N THR A 296 1.21 -31.59 27.99
CA THR A 296 0.25 -31.60 29.10
C THR A 296 -0.72 -30.42 29.08
N LEU A 297 -0.39 -29.35 28.34
CA LEU A 297 -1.13 -28.07 28.30
C LEU A 297 -1.14 -27.32 29.64
N GLN A 298 -0.34 -27.76 30.61
CA GLN A 298 -0.26 -27.10 31.91
C GLN A 298 0.70 -25.91 31.87
N PRO A 299 0.44 -24.84 32.65
CA PRO A 299 1.38 -23.75 32.84
C PRO A 299 2.73 -24.23 33.38
N VAL A 300 3.82 -23.70 32.82
CA VAL A 300 5.19 -23.98 33.25
C VAL A 300 5.72 -22.79 34.03
N GLY A 301 5.66 -22.89 35.36
CA GLY A 301 6.06 -21.80 36.26
C GLY A 301 5.02 -20.70 36.39
N LYS A 302 5.40 -19.60 37.05
CA LYS A 302 4.55 -18.40 37.18
C LYS A 302 4.67 -17.54 35.92
N THR A 303 3.64 -16.75 35.62
CA THR A 303 3.71 -15.72 34.58
C THR A 303 4.79 -14.69 34.95
N MET A 304 5.42 -14.11 33.92
CA MET A 304 6.44 -13.09 34.08
C MET A 304 5.89 -11.74 33.66
N HIS A 305 5.96 -10.76 34.55
CA HIS A 305 5.55 -9.40 34.26
C HIS A 305 6.67 -8.66 33.53
N ILE A 306 6.41 -8.25 32.29
CA ILE A 306 7.35 -7.51 31.44
C ILE A 306 7.08 -6.00 31.50
N GLY A 307 5.84 -5.61 31.82
CA GLY A 307 5.38 -4.22 31.77
C GLY A 307 4.75 -3.85 30.42
N GLY A 308 4.13 -2.67 30.37
CA GLY A 308 3.63 -2.07 29.13
C GLY A 308 2.58 -2.90 28.38
N GLN A 309 2.85 -3.18 27.10
CA GLN A 309 2.02 -3.97 26.20
C GLN A 309 2.89 -4.96 25.39
N PRO A 310 3.19 -6.16 25.93
CA PRO A 310 3.95 -7.16 25.20
C PRO A 310 3.10 -7.73 24.06
N VAL A 311 3.62 -7.70 22.83
CA VAL A 311 2.85 -8.13 21.65
C VAL A 311 3.51 -9.28 20.90
N TRP A 312 4.76 -9.12 20.45
CA TRP A 312 5.40 -10.08 19.54
C TRP A 312 6.60 -10.77 20.18
N LEU A 313 6.78 -12.04 19.82
CA LEU A 313 7.76 -12.95 20.41
C LEU A 313 8.61 -13.58 19.30
N ALA A 314 9.93 -13.58 19.48
CA ALA A 314 10.84 -14.26 18.55
C ALA A 314 11.94 -15.01 19.29
N ARG A 315 12.24 -16.22 18.83
CA ARG A 315 13.37 -17.00 19.34
C ARG A 315 14.63 -16.73 18.52
N ALA A 316 15.71 -16.32 19.18
CA ALA A 316 17.03 -16.27 18.56
C ALA A 316 18.10 -16.84 19.50
N GLY A 317 18.86 -17.82 19.01
CA GLY A 317 19.81 -18.59 19.82
C GLY A 317 19.16 -19.29 21.02
N GLY A 318 19.75 -19.11 22.20
CA GLY A 318 19.25 -19.62 23.48
C GLY A 318 18.21 -18.72 24.17
N TYR A 319 17.72 -17.69 23.50
CA TYR A 319 16.85 -16.68 24.11
C TYR A 319 15.52 -16.54 23.37
N LEU A 320 14.50 -16.17 24.12
CA LEU A 320 13.25 -15.60 23.64
C LEU A 320 13.33 -14.08 23.80
N PHE A 321 13.00 -13.36 22.75
CA PHE A 321 12.89 -11.91 22.73
C PHE A 321 11.42 -11.52 22.74
N VAL A 322 11.06 -10.61 23.63
CA VAL A 322 9.70 -10.10 23.81
C VAL A 322 9.69 -8.62 23.51
N GLY A 323 8.96 -8.21 22.48
CA GLY A 323 8.76 -6.79 22.17
C GLY A 323 7.64 -6.19 23.02
N ASP A 324 7.94 -5.10 23.70
CA ASP A 324 6.98 -4.23 24.38
C ASP A 324 6.79 -2.96 23.55
N ALA A 325 5.60 -2.83 22.95
CA ALA A 325 5.30 -1.75 22.01
C ALA A 325 5.13 -0.39 22.69
N SER A 326 4.57 -0.35 23.90
CA SER A 326 4.35 0.92 24.61
C SER A 326 5.66 1.50 25.14
N GLU A 327 6.55 0.63 25.58
CA GLU A 327 7.87 1.04 26.08
C GLU A 327 8.90 1.15 24.93
N GLY A 328 8.70 0.52 23.78
CA GLY A 328 9.72 0.50 22.71
C GLY A 328 10.96 -0.29 23.10
N THR A 329 10.79 -1.33 23.93
CA THR A 329 11.88 -2.20 24.42
C THR A 329 11.72 -3.63 23.95
N VAL A 330 12.82 -4.37 24.02
CA VAL A 330 12.84 -5.82 23.85
C VAL A 330 13.45 -6.45 25.09
N GLN A 331 12.68 -7.30 25.76
CA GLN A 331 13.16 -8.10 26.89
C GLN A 331 13.74 -9.43 26.40
N ARG A 332 14.90 -9.82 26.97
CA ARG A 332 15.53 -11.11 26.69
C ARG A 332 15.22 -12.10 27.82
N ILE A 333 14.76 -13.29 27.46
CA ILE A 333 14.42 -14.37 28.40
C ILE A 333 15.24 -15.60 28.00
N ASP A 334 15.98 -16.18 28.95
CA ASP A 334 16.71 -17.42 28.73
C ASP A 334 15.73 -18.60 28.64
N VAL A 335 15.73 -19.32 27.53
CA VAL A 335 14.69 -20.33 27.26
C VAL A 335 14.83 -21.59 28.13
N ARG A 336 16.01 -21.83 28.70
CA ARG A 336 16.29 -23.00 29.55
C ARG A 336 15.80 -22.75 30.96
N SER A 337 16.26 -21.66 31.57
CA SER A 337 15.90 -21.26 32.93
C SER A 337 14.52 -20.62 33.03
N GLY A 338 14.02 -20.05 31.93
CA GLY A 338 12.78 -19.28 31.90
C GLY A 338 12.86 -17.96 32.66
N LYS A 339 14.06 -17.41 32.86
CA LYS A 339 14.30 -16.15 33.58
C LYS A 339 14.75 -15.04 32.65
N GLU A 340 14.50 -13.80 33.05
CA GLU A 340 15.03 -12.62 32.39
C GLU A 340 16.57 -12.62 32.35
N ALA A 341 17.13 -12.34 31.19
CA ALA A 341 18.57 -12.32 30.94
C ALA A 341 19.08 -10.89 30.78
N GLY A 342 19.08 -10.15 31.89
CA GLY A 342 19.50 -8.74 31.96
C GLY A 342 18.34 -7.75 31.83
N PRO A 343 18.63 -6.44 31.89
CA PRO A 343 17.61 -5.38 31.73
C PRO A 343 17.04 -5.35 30.31
N ALA A 344 15.87 -4.76 30.15
CA ALA A 344 15.22 -4.56 28.86
C ALA A 344 16.11 -3.75 27.90
N ILE A 345 16.07 -4.08 26.61
CA ILE A 345 16.90 -3.44 25.60
C ILE A 345 16.08 -2.39 24.85
N ARG A 346 16.47 -1.12 24.89
CA ARG A 346 15.79 -0.05 24.14
C ARG A 346 16.05 -0.21 22.65
N VAL A 347 14.98 -0.24 21.87
CA VAL A 347 15.04 -0.32 20.40
C VAL A 347 14.28 0.80 19.69
N ALA A 348 13.41 1.50 20.41
CA ALA A 348 12.60 2.63 19.95
C ALA A 348 12.18 3.52 21.11
N SER A 349 11.77 4.75 20.84
CA SER A 349 11.20 5.64 21.85
C SER A 349 9.86 5.08 22.37
N PRO A 350 9.55 5.22 23.67
CA PRO A 350 8.24 4.87 24.22
C PRO A 350 7.12 5.61 23.49
N ALA A 351 6.00 4.93 23.25
CA ALA A 351 4.86 5.49 22.54
C ALA A 351 3.56 4.82 23.00
N LYS A 352 2.72 5.60 23.70
CA LYS A 352 1.46 5.13 24.30
C LYS A 352 0.46 4.52 23.30
N ASP A 353 0.54 4.91 22.02
CA ASP A 353 -0.40 4.51 20.97
C ASP A 353 0.26 3.68 19.84
N SER A 354 1.47 3.15 20.02
CA SER A 354 2.19 2.49 18.92
C SER A 354 1.66 1.09 18.60
N SER A 355 1.17 0.92 17.37
CA SER A 355 0.45 -0.29 16.93
C SER A 355 1.36 -1.48 16.57
N ALA A 356 2.69 -1.30 16.44
CA ALA A 356 3.58 -2.38 16.01
C ALA A 356 5.04 -2.23 16.47
N LEU A 357 5.48 -3.15 17.34
CA LEU A 357 6.89 -3.50 17.55
C LEU A 357 7.09 -4.97 17.13
N VAL A 358 7.17 -5.23 15.83
CA VAL A 358 7.31 -6.62 15.34
C VAL A 358 8.73 -7.07 15.58
N VAL A 359 8.87 -8.21 16.25
CA VAL A 359 10.17 -8.85 16.47
C VAL A 359 10.25 -10.10 15.61
N VAL A 360 11.28 -10.21 14.77
CA VAL A 360 11.51 -11.38 13.92
C VAL A 360 12.92 -11.94 14.07
N PRO A 361 13.08 -13.28 14.05
CA PRO A 361 14.38 -13.90 14.20
C PRO A 361 15.21 -13.84 12.90
N SER A 362 16.52 -13.66 13.06
CA SER A 362 17.53 -13.77 11.98
C SER A 362 18.79 -14.42 12.55
N GLY A 363 18.83 -15.76 12.48
CA GLY A 363 19.93 -16.55 13.03
C GLY A 363 20.11 -16.35 14.54
N GLY A 364 21.29 -15.88 14.96
CA GLY A 364 21.63 -15.57 16.36
C GLY A 364 21.22 -14.17 16.81
N SER A 365 20.31 -13.50 16.10
CA SER A 365 19.85 -12.14 16.41
C SER A 365 18.37 -12.01 16.09
N ILE A 366 17.78 -10.90 16.50
CA ILE A 366 16.44 -10.46 16.10
C ILE A 366 16.51 -9.11 15.39
N TRP A 367 15.51 -8.85 14.55
CA TRP A 367 15.19 -7.51 14.07
C TRP A 367 13.88 -7.06 14.71
N ALA A 368 13.85 -5.82 15.19
CA ALA A 368 12.67 -5.15 15.71
C ALA A 368 12.30 -3.98 14.81
N SER A 369 11.07 -3.94 14.27
CA SER A 369 10.53 -2.77 13.57
C SER A 369 9.81 -1.85 14.54
N SER A 370 10.05 -0.55 14.42
CA SER A 370 9.33 0.45 15.20
C SER A 370 8.59 1.40 14.28
N PHE A 371 7.26 1.39 14.42
CA PHE A 371 6.40 2.39 13.82
C PHE A 371 6.66 3.78 14.43
N ALA A 372 6.76 3.89 15.76
CA ALA A 372 6.95 5.18 16.45
C ALA A 372 8.24 5.91 16.07
N SER A 373 9.34 5.16 15.92
CA SER A 373 10.66 5.73 15.62
C SER A 373 11.04 5.67 14.13
N ASN A 374 10.23 5.02 13.28
CA ASN A 374 10.56 4.74 11.88
C ASN A 374 11.92 4.04 11.72
N THR A 375 12.18 3.04 12.57
CA THR A 375 13.48 2.34 12.65
C THR A 375 13.34 0.83 12.56
N LEU A 376 14.44 0.19 12.15
CA LEU A 376 14.70 -1.23 12.31
C LEU A 376 15.95 -1.42 13.15
N THR A 377 15.81 -2.11 14.27
CA THR A 377 16.90 -2.30 15.21
C THR A 377 17.26 -3.78 15.29
N ARG A 378 18.54 -4.10 15.08
CA ARG A 378 19.08 -5.46 15.21
C ARG A 378 19.63 -5.66 16.61
N VAL A 379 19.15 -6.68 17.31
CA VAL A 379 19.62 -7.05 18.65
C VAL A 379 20.24 -8.45 18.63
N SER A 380 21.47 -8.57 19.10
CA SER A 380 22.19 -9.84 19.17
C SER A 380 21.77 -10.69 20.36
N ALA A 381 21.76 -12.02 20.19
CA ALA A 381 21.63 -12.96 21.29
C ALA A 381 22.88 -12.99 22.18
N THR A 382 24.07 -12.72 21.63
CA THR A 382 25.34 -12.69 22.37
C THR A 382 25.73 -11.25 22.72
N SER A 383 26.10 -11.02 23.98
CA SER A 383 26.53 -9.70 24.48
C SER A 383 27.93 -9.28 24.00
N ALA A 384 28.59 -10.09 23.18
CA ALA A 384 29.92 -9.83 22.62
C ALA A 384 29.82 -9.68 21.10
N GLY A 385 29.86 -8.43 20.64
CA GLY A 385 29.92 -8.07 19.23
C GLY A 385 29.87 -6.57 19.13
N ASN A 386 30.96 -5.94 18.68
CA ASN A 386 31.01 -4.51 18.45
C ASN A 386 29.83 -4.07 17.57
N PRO A 387 29.20 -2.91 17.85
CA PRO A 387 28.17 -2.37 16.97
C PRO A 387 28.75 -2.19 15.57
N GLY A 388 28.09 -2.79 14.57
CA GLY A 388 28.43 -2.54 13.18
C GLY A 388 28.09 -1.09 12.83
N PRO A 389 28.76 -0.49 11.83
CA PRO A 389 28.49 0.90 11.44
C PRO A 389 27.02 1.07 11.05
N ALA A 390 26.42 2.20 11.47
CA ALA A 390 25.09 2.60 11.04
C ALA A 390 25.12 2.87 9.52
N VAL A 391 24.38 2.07 8.76
CA VAL A 391 24.29 2.22 7.29
C VAL A 391 23.03 3.03 6.96
N THR A 392 23.23 4.17 6.32
CA THR A 392 22.14 4.95 5.72
C THR A 392 21.83 4.37 4.35
N ALA A 393 20.64 3.82 4.17
CA ALA A 393 20.25 3.17 2.93
C ALA A 393 20.12 4.21 1.80
N THR A 394 20.91 4.03 0.74
CA THR A 394 20.83 4.84 -0.50
C THR A 394 20.43 3.91 -1.65
N SER A 395 19.58 4.38 -2.55
CA SER A 395 19.04 3.56 -3.65
C SER A 395 20.15 3.18 -4.64
N ALA A 396 20.34 1.88 -4.90
CA ALA A 396 21.23 1.39 -5.95
C ALA A 396 20.48 0.44 -6.89
N GLN A 397 20.70 0.60 -8.20
CA GLN A 397 20.07 -0.17 -9.28
C GLN A 397 20.52 -1.63 -9.32
N SER A 398 19.58 -2.54 -9.58
CA SER A 398 19.76 -4.00 -9.58
C SER A 398 20.38 -4.55 -10.88
N ALA A 399 21.12 -5.66 -10.76
CA ALA A 399 21.68 -6.45 -11.87
C ALA A 399 20.68 -7.47 -12.48
N PRO A 400 20.85 -7.92 -13.75
CA PRO A 400 19.89 -8.76 -14.45
C PRO A 400 20.15 -10.28 -14.32
N THR A 401 19.08 -11.08 -14.36
CA THR A 401 19.09 -12.56 -14.43
C THR A 401 18.70 -13.07 -15.82
N ASN A 402 19.34 -14.17 -16.24
CA ASN A 402 19.18 -14.82 -17.54
C ASN A 402 17.75 -15.34 -17.79
N THR A 403 17.01 -14.62 -18.63
CA THR A 403 15.80 -15.08 -19.32
C THR A 403 15.93 -14.67 -20.78
N ARG A 404 15.34 -15.45 -21.70
CA ARG A 404 15.25 -15.14 -23.13
C ARG A 404 14.88 -13.66 -23.29
N VAL A 405 15.84 -12.86 -23.75
CA VAL A 405 15.72 -11.40 -23.80
C VAL A 405 14.80 -11.06 -24.95
N LEU A 406 13.61 -10.54 -24.61
CA LEU A 406 12.74 -9.94 -25.61
C LEU A 406 13.36 -8.63 -26.08
N PRO A 407 13.25 -8.28 -27.37
CA PRO A 407 13.76 -7.02 -27.86
C PRO A 407 13.02 -5.84 -27.18
N PRO A 408 13.63 -4.66 -27.11
CA PRO A 408 12.97 -3.49 -26.55
C PRO A 408 11.78 -3.02 -27.40
N GLY A 409 11.81 -3.25 -28.73
CA GLY A 409 10.73 -2.91 -29.69
C GLY A 409 10.39 -1.42 -29.79
N ALA A 410 11.04 -0.58 -29.00
CA ALA A 410 10.78 0.84 -28.84
C ALA A 410 11.96 1.49 -28.12
N ARG A 411 12.00 2.83 -28.12
CA ARG A 411 13.02 3.58 -27.37
C ARG A 411 12.39 4.75 -26.62
N VAL A 412 12.84 4.99 -25.39
CA VAL A 412 12.54 6.24 -24.67
C VAL A 412 13.34 7.36 -25.33
N VAL A 413 12.65 8.37 -25.87
CA VAL A 413 13.27 9.52 -26.56
C VAL A 413 13.23 10.81 -25.75
N ALA A 414 12.38 10.88 -24.72
CA ALA A 414 12.37 12.00 -23.78
C ALA A 414 11.94 11.53 -22.38
N ARG A 415 12.48 12.20 -21.36
CA ARG A 415 12.10 12.04 -19.94
C ARG A 415 11.84 13.44 -19.38
N ILE A 416 10.57 13.76 -19.13
CA ILE A 416 10.12 15.10 -18.78
C ILE A 416 9.76 15.09 -17.29
N PRO A 417 10.52 15.74 -16.41
CA PRO A 417 10.19 15.80 -14.99
C PRO A 417 8.98 16.72 -14.75
N LEU A 418 8.00 16.26 -13.98
CA LEU A 418 6.78 17.00 -13.62
C LEU A 418 6.96 17.91 -12.39
N GLY A 419 8.20 18.17 -11.97
CA GLY A 419 8.51 18.90 -10.73
C GLY A 419 9.98 18.78 -10.35
N ASN A 420 10.29 18.99 -9.07
CA ASN A 420 11.66 18.91 -8.52
C ASN A 420 12.29 17.50 -8.52
N GLY A 421 11.73 16.52 -9.24
CA GLY A 421 12.21 15.14 -9.30
C GLY A 421 11.93 14.32 -8.05
N ALA A 422 11.04 14.78 -7.16
CA ALA A 422 10.59 13.98 -6.02
C ALA A 422 9.67 12.83 -6.50
N PRO A 423 9.80 11.60 -5.95
CA PRO A 423 8.94 10.48 -6.32
C PRO A 423 7.48 10.81 -6.03
N ALA A 424 6.60 10.69 -7.02
CA ALA A 424 5.18 10.95 -6.87
C ALA A 424 4.52 9.88 -5.97
N PRO A 425 3.43 10.22 -5.24
CA PRO A 425 2.53 9.21 -4.67
C PRO A 425 2.12 8.19 -5.74
N LEU A 426 2.02 6.94 -5.33
CA LEU A 426 1.73 5.82 -6.23
C LEU A 426 0.32 5.96 -6.83
N GLY A 427 0.23 5.75 -8.15
CA GLY A 427 -1.02 5.91 -8.93
C GLY A 427 -0.82 6.70 -10.22
N GLY A 428 0.30 7.43 -10.36
CA GLY A 428 0.61 8.24 -11.53
C GLY A 428 -0.57 9.13 -11.87
N GLY A 429 -0.70 10.25 -11.15
CA GLY A 429 -1.84 11.16 -11.22
C GLY A 429 -2.33 11.46 -12.64
N ALA A 430 -3.58 11.92 -12.73
CA ALA A 430 -4.33 12.06 -13.98
C ALA A 430 -3.48 12.44 -15.20
N PHE A 431 -3.59 11.62 -16.24
CA PHE A 431 -2.73 11.68 -17.42
C PHE A 431 -3.54 11.45 -18.69
N THR A 432 -3.37 12.31 -19.69
CA THR A 432 -4.08 12.19 -20.98
C THR A 432 -3.34 12.91 -22.11
N VAL A 433 -3.72 12.59 -23.34
CA VAL A 433 -3.16 13.18 -24.56
C VAL A 433 -4.31 13.62 -25.46
N GLY A 434 -4.26 14.86 -25.93
CA GLY A 434 -5.32 15.46 -26.74
C GLY A 434 -5.31 16.98 -26.65
N GLU A 435 -6.16 17.64 -27.43
CA GLU A 435 -6.26 19.12 -27.44
C GLU A 435 -4.89 19.80 -27.66
N GLY A 436 -4.06 19.20 -28.54
CA GLY A 436 -2.75 19.74 -28.92
C GLY A 436 -1.63 19.59 -27.88
N ALA A 437 -1.85 18.90 -26.76
CA ALA A 437 -0.82 18.70 -25.74
C ALA A 437 -0.87 17.33 -25.04
N VAL A 438 0.17 17.04 -24.28
CA VAL A 438 0.18 15.98 -23.26
C VAL A 438 -0.13 16.64 -21.91
N TRP A 439 -1.06 16.08 -21.15
CA TRP A 439 -1.50 16.63 -19.87
C TRP A 439 -1.18 15.63 -18.76
N ALA A 440 -0.46 16.07 -17.73
CA ALA A 440 0.03 15.19 -16.67
C ALA A 440 -0.01 15.85 -15.30
N MET A 441 -0.62 15.19 -14.33
CA MET A 441 -0.71 15.70 -12.96
C MET A 441 0.59 15.48 -12.18
N SER A 442 1.03 16.51 -11.45
CA SER A 442 2.00 16.39 -10.38
C SER A 442 1.26 16.44 -9.04
N ASP A 443 1.03 15.28 -8.42
CA ASP A 443 0.23 15.19 -7.19
C ASP A 443 0.88 15.91 -6.00
N ILE A 444 2.21 15.88 -5.92
CA ILE A 444 2.97 16.57 -4.86
C ILE A 444 2.83 18.07 -4.99
N GLU A 445 2.90 18.59 -6.22
CA GLU A 445 2.79 20.02 -6.48
C GLU A 445 1.33 20.48 -6.61
N SER A 446 0.36 19.56 -6.57
CA SER A 446 -1.06 19.83 -6.85
C SER A 446 -1.24 20.70 -8.10
N THR A 447 -0.56 20.30 -9.17
CA THR A 447 -0.46 21.08 -10.42
C THR A 447 -0.58 20.17 -11.63
N LEU A 448 -1.49 20.49 -12.55
CA LEU A 448 -1.59 19.86 -13.86
C LEU A 448 -0.59 20.52 -14.82
N MET A 449 0.29 19.72 -15.41
CA MET A 449 1.29 20.15 -16.39
C MET A 449 0.74 19.99 -17.79
N ARG A 450 0.85 21.05 -18.60
CA ARG A 450 0.66 20.99 -20.05
C ARG A 450 2.03 20.87 -20.71
N ILE A 451 2.22 19.82 -21.48
CA ILE A 451 3.48 19.48 -22.13
C ILE A 451 3.31 19.62 -23.65
N ASP A 452 4.20 20.39 -24.27
CA ASP A 452 4.31 20.47 -25.72
C ASP A 452 5.00 19.19 -26.25
N PRO A 453 4.34 18.40 -27.10
CA PRO A 453 4.86 17.13 -27.58
C PRO A 453 5.97 17.28 -28.64
N THR A 454 6.11 18.45 -29.25
CA THR A 454 7.18 18.76 -30.22
C THR A 454 8.47 19.16 -29.50
N GLN A 455 8.33 19.92 -28.40
CA GLN A 455 9.45 20.43 -27.61
C GLN A 455 9.85 19.49 -26.45
N ASN A 456 8.98 18.53 -26.09
CA ASN A 456 9.11 17.71 -24.88
C ASN A 456 9.28 18.57 -23.61
N ALA A 457 8.54 19.69 -23.54
CA ALA A 457 8.71 20.70 -22.50
C ALA A 457 7.37 21.07 -21.86
N ILE A 458 7.38 21.37 -20.56
CA ILE A 458 6.22 21.91 -19.86
C ILE A 458 6.04 23.36 -20.30
N VAL A 459 4.91 23.67 -20.92
CA VAL A 459 4.56 25.01 -21.44
C VAL A 459 3.50 25.72 -20.62
N ALA A 460 2.76 25.00 -19.75
CA ALA A 460 1.89 25.61 -18.77
C ALA A 460 1.78 24.76 -17.50
N ARG A 461 1.53 25.43 -16.37
CA ARG A 461 1.32 24.86 -15.04
C ARG A 461 -0.01 25.37 -14.50
N ILE A 462 -0.95 24.47 -14.24
CA ILE A 462 -2.33 24.83 -13.90
C ILE A 462 -2.62 24.30 -12.50
N LYS A 463 -2.91 25.22 -11.57
CA LYS A 463 -3.18 24.86 -10.19
C LYS A 463 -4.60 24.30 -10.06
N VAL A 464 -4.70 23.03 -9.69
CA VAL A 464 -5.96 22.31 -9.49
C VAL A 464 -5.78 21.36 -8.30
N SER A 465 -6.88 21.00 -7.64
CA SER A 465 -6.84 19.87 -6.71
C SER A 465 -6.42 18.60 -7.47
N PRO A 466 -5.77 17.60 -6.84
CA PRO A 466 -5.41 16.36 -7.51
C PRO A 466 -6.63 15.60 -8.04
N PRO A 467 -6.79 15.44 -9.36
CA PRO A 467 -7.86 14.64 -9.95
C PRO A 467 -7.45 13.17 -10.06
N GLU A 468 -8.44 12.29 -10.14
CA GLU A 468 -8.23 10.84 -10.32
C GLU A 468 -7.93 10.49 -11.79
N ALA A 469 -8.75 11.00 -12.70
CA ALA A 469 -8.62 10.72 -14.13
C ALA A 469 -8.74 12.00 -14.96
N ALA A 470 -8.12 11.97 -16.15
CA ALA A 470 -8.19 13.02 -17.14
C ALA A 470 -8.54 12.45 -18.51
N ALA A 471 -9.30 13.21 -19.29
CA ALA A 471 -9.52 12.96 -20.71
C ALA A 471 -9.48 14.27 -21.49
N ALA A 472 -8.91 14.26 -22.69
CA ALA A 472 -8.83 15.43 -23.57
C ALA A 472 -9.58 15.15 -24.87
N GLY A 473 -10.48 16.05 -25.26
CA GLY A 473 -11.31 15.94 -26.44
C GLY A 473 -12.53 16.86 -26.39
N ASP A 474 -13.19 17.02 -27.54
CA ASP A 474 -14.34 17.92 -27.73
C ASP A 474 -14.11 19.35 -27.23
N GLY A 475 -12.89 19.87 -27.44
CA GLY A 475 -12.50 21.23 -27.08
C GLY A 475 -12.34 21.43 -25.57
N GLY A 476 -11.95 20.38 -24.85
CA GLY A 476 -11.79 20.45 -23.39
C GLY A 476 -10.83 19.40 -22.84
N VAL A 477 -10.22 19.75 -21.71
CA VAL A 477 -9.54 18.79 -20.83
C VAL A 477 -10.40 18.60 -19.60
N TRP A 478 -10.87 17.37 -19.39
CA TRP A 478 -11.86 17.01 -18.40
C TRP A 478 -11.19 16.24 -17.27
N LEU A 479 -11.44 16.65 -16.02
CA LEU A 479 -10.81 16.08 -14.83
C LEU A 479 -11.87 15.59 -13.85
N SER A 480 -11.74 14.37 -13.33
CA SER A 480 -12.67 13.81 -12.33
C SER A 480 -12.12 13.90 -10.90
N TYR A 481 -13.00 14.21 -9.95
CA TYR A 481 -12.67 14.37 -8.54
C TYR A 481 -13.56 13.46 -7.69
N PRO A 482 -13.11 12.24 -7.36
CA PRO A 482 -13.95 11.24 -6.70
C PRO A 482 -14.39 11.66 -5.30
N LEU A 483 -13.55 12.41 -4.56
CA LEU A 483 -13.87 12.89 -3.21
C LEU A 483 -14.85 14.07 -3.20
N ALA A 484 -15.07 14.70 -4.35
CA ALA A 484 -15.89 15.90 -4.46
C ALA A 484 -17.15 15.68 -5.32
N ASP A 485 -17.35 14.47 -5.86
CA ASP A 485 -18.45 14.10 -6.77
C ASP A 485 -18.60 15.08 -7.96
N LYS A 486 -17.46 15.49 -8.53
CA LYS A 486 -17.39 16.54 -9.56
C LYS A 486 -16.48 16.18 -10.72
N VAL A 487 -16.74 16.83 -11.85
CA VAL A 487 -15.85 16.95 -13.00
C VAL A 487 -15.56 18.42 -13.28
N SER A 488 -14.31 18.78 -13.57
CA SER A 488 -13.98 20.13 -14.07
C SER A 488 -13.59 20.07 -15.55
N ARG A 489 -13.94 21.12 -16.30
CA ARG A 489 -13.44 21.33 -17.66
C ARG A 489 -12.42 22.45 -17.67
N ILE A 490 -11.28 22.20 -18.28
CA ILE A 490 -10.26 23.18 -18.62
C ILE A 490 -10.35 23.48 -20.11
N ASP A 491 -10.31 24.77 -20.44
CA ASP A 491 -10.14 25.24 -21.81
C ASP A 491 -8.64 25.15 -22.19
N PRO A 492 -8.27 24.34 -23.19
CA PRO A 492 -6.88 24.16 -23.60
C PRO A 492 -6.28 25.40 -24.27
N ALA A 493 -7.08 26.35 -24.76
CA ALA A 493 -6.57 27.61 -25.33
C ALA A 493 -6.11 28.56 -24.23
N THR A 494 -6.90 28.69 -23.15
CA THR A 494 -6.62 29.64 -22.06
C THR A 494 -5.97 29.02 -20.84
N ASN A 495 -5.91 27.69 -20.74
CA ASN A 495 -5.47 26.92 -19.58
C ASN A 495 -6.28 27.22 -18.30
N LYS A 496 -7.53 27.66 -18.43
CA LYS A 496 -8.42 28.02 -17.32
C LYS A 496 -9.50 26.97 -17.12
N VAL A 497 -9.87 26.72 -15.86
CA VAL A 497 -11.08 25.96 -15.52
C VAL A 497 -12.29 26.80 -15.91
N VAL A 498 -13.09 26.32 -16.87
CA VAL A 498 -14.25 27.02 -17.43
C VAL A 498 -15.59 26.43 -16.99
N ALA A 499 -15.59 25.22 -16.43
CA ALA A 499 -16.79 24.61 -15.85
C ALA A 499 -16.46 23.68 -14.69
N THR A 500 -17.40 23.56 -13.74
CA THR A 500 -17.44 22.52 -12.71
C THR A 500 -18.82 21.89 -12.71
N ILE A 501 -18.88 20.58 -12.88
CA ILE A 501 -20.09 19.81 -13.14
C ILE A 501 -20.23 18.78 -12.02
N HIS A 502 -21.36 18.78 -11.32
CA HIS A 502 -21.68 17.77 -10.33
C HIS A 502 -22.18 16.50 -11.04
N VAL A 503 -21.55 15.37 -10.75
CA VAL A 503 -21.86 14.06 -11.34
C VAL A 503 -22.30 13.07 -10.27
N GLY A 504 -22.42 11.79 -10.61
CA GLY A 504 -22.74 10.77 -9.62
C GLY A 504 -21.61 10.55 -8.59
N PRO A 505 -21.87 9.77 -7.52
CA PRO A 505 -20.89 9.54 -6.46
C PRO A 505 -19.61 8.82 -6.91
N GLN A 506 -18.46 9.29 -6.43
CA GLN A 506 -17.11 8.78 -6.75
C GLN A 506 -16.85 8.61 -8.26
N PRO A 507 -16.73 9.72 -9.03
CA PRO A 507 -16.33 9.66 -10.43
C PRO A 507 -14.84 9.28 -10.59
N VAL A 508 -14.58 8.03 -10.97
CA VAL A 508 -13.22 7.43 -10.97
C VAL A 508 -12.62 7.25 -12.37
N GLY A 509 -13.45 7.23 -13.40
CA GLY A 509 -13.01 7.12 -14.80
C GLY A 509 -13.72 8.15 -15.67
N ILE A 510 -13.02 8.63 -16.71
CA ILE A 510 -13.53 9.62 -17.65
C ILE A 510 -12.99 9.33 -19.05
N ALA A 511 -13.83 9.45 -20.08
CA ALA A 511 -13.42 9.37 -21.49
C ALA A 511 -14.27 10.31 -22.35
N VAL A 512 -13.75 10.66 -23.52
CA VAL A 512 -14.42 11.50 -24.51
C VAL A 512 -14.72 10.69 -25.76
N SER A 513 -15.91 10.87 -26.31
CA SER A 513 -16.31 10.45 -27.66
C SER A 513 -16.89 11.66 -28.37
N PRO A 514 -16.94 11.72 -29.72
CA PRO A 514 -17.48 12.88 -30.42
C PRO A 514 -18.85 13.34 -29.88
N GLY A 515 -18.91 14.57 -29.38
CA GLY A 515 -20.11 15.21 -28.83
C GLY A 515 -20.52 14.74 -27.42
N ALA A 516 -19.66 14.04 -26.69
CA ALA A 516 -19.99 13.53 -25.36
C ALA A 516 -18.78 13.20 -24.48
N VAL A 517 -18.88 13.57 -23.20
CA VAL A 517 -17.95 13.13 -22.15
C VAL A 517 -18.66 12.12 -21.27
N TRP A 518 -18.01 10.99 -21.00
CA TRP A 518 -18.55 9.88 -20.24
C TRP A 518 -17.79 9.73 -18.93
N VAL A 519 -18.52 9.59 -17.83
CA VAL A 519 -17.95 9.53 -16.48
C VAL A 519 -18.53 8.33 -15.76
N VAL A 520 -17.69 7.42 -15.28
CA VAL A 520 -18.14 6.28 -14.48
C VAL A 520 -18.13 6.66 -13.00
N ASN A 521 -19.28 6.48 -12.36
CA ASN A 521 -19.52 6.80 -10.96
C ASN A 521 -19.45 5.49 -10.16
N GLY A 522 -18.31 5.20 -9.53
CA GLY A 522 -18.06 3.94 -8.82
C GLY A 522 -18.87 3.79 -7.53
N GLY A 523 -19.18 4.90 -6.86
CA GLY A 523 -19.87 4.91 -5.56
C GLY A 523 -21.36 4.58 -5.66
N ALA A 524 -21.93 4.76 -6.85
CA ALA A 524 -23.24 4.28 -7.27
C ALA A 524 -23.15 3.84 -8.74
N PRO A 525 -22.86 2.55 -9.01
CA PRO A 525 -22.45 2.05 -10.33
C PRO A 525 -23.33 2.55 -11.49
N SER A 526 -22.85 3.60 -12.15
CA SER A 526 -23.55 4.28 -13.25
C SER A 526 -22.56 5.03 -14.13
N VAL A 527 -23.00 5.41 -15.33
CA VAL A 527 -22.26 6.28 -16.25
C VAL A 527 -23.05 7.56 -16.49
N SER A 528 -22.45 8.71 -16.22
CA SER A 528 -22.98 10.02 -16.59
C SER A 528 -22.47 10.42 -17.97
N ARG A 529 -23.37 10.86 -18.85
CA ARG A 529 -23.05 11.46 -20.15
C ARG A 529 -23.21 12.98 -20.05
N ILE A 530 -22.15 13.71 -20.33
CA ILE A 530 -22.10 15.16 -20.33
C ILE A 530 -22.03 15.65 -21.77
N ASP A 531 -22.85 16.63 -22.11
CA ASP A 531 -22.74 17.38 -23.35
C ASP A 531 -21.62 18.42 -23.22
N PRO A 532 -20.55 18.35 -24.04
CA PRO A 532 -19.40 19.24 -23.95
C PRO A 532 -19.70 20.68 -24.39
N VAL A 533 -20.78 20.93 -25.12
CA VAL A 533 -21.18 22.29 -25.52
C VAL A 533 -21.87 22.99 -24.35
N THR A 534 -22.80 22.31 -23.69
CA THR A 534 -23.62 22.90 -22.62
C THR A 534 -23.08 22.66 -21.22
N ASN A 535 -22.09 21.77 -21.05
CA ASN A 535 -21.55 21.28 -19.78
C ASN A 535 -22.65 20.68 -18.86
N ARG A 536 -23.69 20.09 -19.46
CA ARG A 536 -24.82 19.48 -18.73
C ARG A 536 -24.81 17.97 -18.85
N ILE A 537 -25.24 17.30 -17.78
CA ILE A 537 -25.53 15.86 -17.83
C ILE A 537 -26.80 15.66 -18.66
N VAL A 538 -26.69 14.92 -19.75
CA VAL A 538 -27.78 14.61 -20.69
C VAL A 538 -28.30 13.18 -20.55
N ALA A 539 -27.55 12.29 -19.89
CA ALA A 539 -28.02 10.96 -19.52
C ALA A 539 -27.27 10.40 -18.30
N THR A 540 -27.94 9.51 -17.56
CA THR A 540 -27.33 8.68 -16.50
C THR A 540 -27.76 7.23 -16.71
N ILE A 541 -26.79 6.36 -16.97
CA ILE A 541 -27.00 4.96 -17.32
C ILE A 541 -26.62 4.10 -16.14
N ARG A 542 -27.55 3.28 -15.63
CA ARG A 542 -27.29 2.41 -14.48
C ARG A 542 -26.54 1.15 -14.92
N LEU A 543 -25.47 0.81 -14.21
CA LEU A 543 -24.70 -0.40 -14.48
C LEU A 543 -25.18 -1.58 -13.64
N GLY A 544 -25.70 -1.36 -12.42
CA GLY A 544 -26.13 -2.43 -11.54
C GLY A 544 -26.29 -1.97 -10.08
N PRO A 545 -26.52 -2.91 -9.14
CA PRO A 545 -26.63 -2.59 -7.71
C PRO A 545 -25.29 -2.15 -7.12
N LYS A 546 -25.34 -1.34 -6.05
CA LYS A 546 -24.16 -0.95 -5.26
C LYS A 546 -23.60 -2.17 -4.53
N LEU A 547 -22.32 -2.46 -4.69
CA LEU A 547 -21.59 -3.52 -3.97
C LEU A 547 -20.31 -2.96 -3.33
N ALA A 548 -19.85 -3.60 -2.26
CA ALA A 548 -19.01 -3.00 -1.24
C ALA A 548 -17.49 -2.93 -1.51
N CYS A 549 -16.95 -3.62 -2.53
CA CYS A 549 -15.52 -3.56 -2.87
C CYS A 549 -15.27 -2.93 -4.23
N CYS A 550 -14.10 -2.29 -4.34
CA CYS A 550 -13.38 -2.13 -5.59
C CYS A 550 -13.97 -1.05 -6.54
N SER A 551 -14.65 -0.04 -5.99
CA SER A 551 -15.30 1.03 -6.78
C SER A 551 -14.31 1.99 -7.42
N GLU A 552 -13.12 2.11 -6.86
CA GLU A 552 -11.97 2.88 -7.35
C GLU A 552 -11.33 2.29 -8.61
N HIS A 553 -11.58 1.01 -8.92
CA HIS A 553 -11.01 0.33 -10.08
C HIS A 553 -11.92 0.32 -11.31
N PHE A 554 -13.05 1.02 -11.28
CA PHE A 554 -13.87 1.17 -12.49
C PHE A 554 -13.08 1.97 -13.52
N SER A 555 -12.89 1.37 -14.69
CA SER A 555 -12.30 2.02 -15.84
C SER A 555 -13.33 2.14 -16.94
N LEU A 556 -13.18 3.16 -17.78
CA LEU A 556 -14.00 3.32 -18.97
C LEU A 556 -13.16 3.82 -20.13
N MET A 557 -13.54 3.44 -21.34
CA MET A 557 -13.00 4.05 -22.56
C MET A 557 -14.09 4.13 -23.62
N ALA A 558 -13.98 5.09 -24.53
CA ALA A 558 -14.89 5.24 -25.65
C ALA A 558 -14.14 5.04 -26.98
N ALA A 559 -14.63 4.13 -27.83
CA ALA A 559 -14.14 3.95 -29.20
C ALA A 559 -15.20 3.30 -30.06
N HIS A 560 -15.14 3.58 -31.36
CA HIS A 560 -15.97 2.94 -32.39
C HIS A 560 -17.48 3.01 -32.09
N GLY A 561 -17.96 4.15 -31.59
CA GLY A 561 -19.39 4.37 -31.29
C GLY A 561 -19.89 3.68 -30.02
N ALA A 562 -19.01 3.06 -29.24
CA ALA A 562 -19.35 2.42 -27.97
C ALA A 562 -18.50 2.94 -26.81
N VAL A 563 -19.06 2.86 -25.62
CA VAL A 563 -18.38 3.09 -24.34
C VAL A 563 -18.28 1.77 -23.61
N TRP A 564 -17.05 1.34 -23.33
CA TRP A 564 -16.78 0.10 -22.62
C TRP A 564 -16.38 0.41 -21.19
N VAL A 565 -17.02 -0.25 -20.24
CA VAL A 565 -16.84 -0.04 -18.80
C VAL A 565 -16.39 -1.33 -18.14
N GLY A 566 -15.24 -1.29 -17.47
CA GLY A 566 -14.77 -2.36 -16.58
C GLY A 566 -15.55 -2.28 -15.27
N VAL A 567 -16.15 -3.40 -14.88
CA VAL A 567 -16.96 -3.53 -13.66
C VAL A 567 -16.31 -4.60 -12.79
N PRO A 568 -15.32 -4.23 -11.95
CA PRO A 568 -14.47 -5.18 -11.22
C PRO A 568 -15.24 -6.06 -10.24
N ASN A 569 -16.19 -5.47 -9.51
CA ASN A 569 -17.02 -6.13 -8.50
C ASN A 569 -17.89 -7.28 -9.05
N GLU A 570 -18.19 -7.28 -10.34
CA GLU A 570 -18.99 -8.33 -10.99
C GLU A 570 -18.18 -9.16 -12.00
N ASN A 571 -16.86 -8.96 -12.05
CA ASN A 571 -15.96 -9.57 -13.04
C ASN A 571 -16.51 -9.44 -14.46
N ARG A 572 -16.93 -8.24 -14.87
CA ARG A 572 -17.53 -8.06 -16.20
C ARG A 572 -17.10 -6.77 -16.88
N ILE A 573 -17.30 -6.74 -18.19
CA ILE A 573 -17.23 -5.53 -19.01
C ILE A 573 -18.61 -5.26 -19.59
N VAL A 574 -19.02 -3.99 -19.54
CA VAL A 574 -20.29 -3.51 -20.07
C VAL A 574 -20.02 -2.63 -21.28
N GLY A 575 -20.67 -2.93 -22.39
CA GLY A 575 -20.68 -2.08 -23.60
C GLY A 575 -21.95 -1.27 -23.65
N ILE A 576 -21.82 0.04 -23.81
CA ILE A 576 -22.91 1.01 -23.96
C ILE A 576 -22.80 1.61 -25.36
N ASP A 577 -23.90 1.68 -26.09
CA ASP A 577 -23.97 2.39 -27.36
C ASP A 577 -23.96 3.91 -27.11
N ALA A 578 -23.00 4.61 -27.72
CA ALA A 578 -22.76 6.02 -27.45
C ALA A 578 -23.84 6.95 -28.01
N GLY A 579 -24.62 6.51 -29.00
CA GLY A 579 -25.70 7.28 -29.61
C GLY A 579 -27.02 7.15 -28.86
N THR A 580 -27.35 5.95 -28.40
CA THR A 580 -28.65 5.62 -27.79
C THR A 580 -28.61 5.58 -26.27
N ASN A 581 -27.43 5.61 -25.63
CA ASN A 581 -27.24 5.45 -24.19
C ASN A 581 -27.70 4.09 -23.64
N SER A 582 -27.84 3.09 -24.51
CA SER A 582 -28.34 1.77 -24.14
C SER A 582 -27.20 0.79 -23.89
N VAL A 583 -27.37 -0.12 -22.92
CA VAL A 583 -26.42 -1.22 -22.71
C VAL A 583 -26.61 -2.24 -23.83
N ILE A 584 -25.60 -2.41 -24.68
CA ILE A 584 -25.62 -3.31 -25.84
C ILE A 584 -24.85 -4.61 -25.60
N SER A 585 -23.95 -4.63 -24.62
CA SER A 585 -23.16 -5.82 -24.31
C SER A 585 -22.85 -5.93 -22.82
N THR A 586 -22.79 -7.17 -22.33
CA THR A 586 -22.29 -7.50 -21.00
C THR A 586 -21.51 -8.80 -21.11
N MET A 587 -20.23 -8.75 -20.75
CA MET A 587 -19.27 -9.83 -20.96
C MET A 587 -18.67 -10.22 -19.61
N LYS A 588 -18.87 -11.47 -19.19
CA LYS A 588 -18.31 -11.98 -17.94
C LYS A 588 -16.89 -12.46 -18.16
N LEU A 589 -15.99 -12.06 -17.28
CA LEU A 589 -14.58 -12.41 -17.26
C LEU A 589 -14.30 -13.44 -16.16
N PRO A 590 -13.29 -14.30 -16.33
CA PRO A 590 -12.84 -15.21 -15.28
C PRO A 590 -11.96 -14.51 -14.23
N TYR A 591 -11.82 -13.19 -14.30
CA TYR A 591 -11.05 -12.36 -13.39
C TYR A 591 -11.67 -10.94 -13.29
N PRO A 592 -11.42 -10.21 -12.19
CA PRO A 592 -11.85 -8.82 -12.05
C PRO A 592 -11.00 -7.88 -12.93
N PRO A 593 -11.60 -7.07 -13.82
CA PRO A 593 -10.87 -6.09 -14.64
C PRO A 593 -10.49 -4.84 -13.80
N CYS A 594 -9.58 -4.99 -12.83
CA CYS A 594 -9.20 -3.93 -11.88
C CYS A 594 -8.26 -2.85 -12.46
N ALA A 595 -8.13 -2.74 -13.78
CA ALA A 595 -7.24 -1.77 -14.42
C ALA A 595 -7.85 -1.22 -15.71
N PHE A 596 -7.04 -0.54 -16.53
CA PHE A 596 -7.51 0.16 -17.72
C PHE A 596 -8.01 -0.80 -18.79
N LEU A 597 -8.89 -0.28 -19.63
CA LEU A 597 -9.33 -0.91 -20.88
C LEU A 597 -8.68 -0.19 -22.05
N ALA A 598 -8.48 -0.92 -23.13
CA ALA A 598 -8.22 -0.34 -24.45
C ALA A 598 -9.08 -1.07 -25.48
N ALA A 599 -9.37 -0.43 -26.61
CA ALA A 599 -10.08 -1.10 -27.69
C ALA A 599 -9.56 -0.65 -29.04
N ASP A 600 -9.71 -1.54 -30.00
CA ASP A 600 -9.57 -1.27 -31.42
C ASP A 600 -10.87 -1.72 -32.13
N ALA A 601 -10.89 -1.65 -33.46
CA ALA A 601 -12.07 -1.99 -34.24
C ALA A 601 -12.51 -3.47 -34.08
N ASN A 602 -11.61 -4.34 -33.65
CA ASN A 602 -11.78 -5.80 -33.65
C ASN A 602 -11.78 -6.41 -32.24
N ALA A 603 -11.34 -5.68 -31.22
CA ALA A 603 -11.22 -6.22 -29.87
C ALA A 603 -11.34 -5.16 -28.77
N VAL A 604 -11.82 -5.62 -27.62
CA VAL A 604 -11.67 -4.95 -26.33
C VAL A 604 -10.58 -5.67 -25.55
N TRP A 605 -9.64 -4.90 -25.03
CA TRP A 605 -8.54 -5.36 -24.19
C TRP A 605 -8.79 -4.94 -22.75
N SER A 606 -8.52 -5.87 -21.83
CA SER A 606 -8.68 -5.64 -20.40
C SER A 606 -7.46 -6.09 -19.64
N ALA A 607 -6.98 -5.22 -18.75
CA ALA A 607 -5.97 -5.54 -17.77
C ALA A 607 -6.64 -5.87 -16.43
N GLY A 608 -6.16 -6.94 -15.78
CA GLY A 608 -6.63 -7.37 -14.46
C GLY A 608 -5.99 -6.64 -13.28
N GLY A 609 -4.98 -5.79 -13.52
CA GLY A 609 -4.33 -5.03 -12.46
C GLY A 609 -3.74 -5.89 -11.36
N ALA A 610 -3.80 -5.40 -10.13
CA ALA A 610 -3.40 -6.13 -8.92
C ALA A 610 -4.17 -7.42 -8.72
N CYS A 611 -5.45 -7.34 -9.08
CA CYS A 611 -6.42 -8.39 -8.81
C CYS A 611 -6.19 -9.62 -9.70
N ALA A 612 -5.66 -9.41 -10.91
CA ALA A 612 -5.29 -10.50 -11.81
C ALA A 612 -4.15 -10.08 -12.74
N ASP A 613 -3.04 -10.82 -12.66
CA ASP A 613 -1.82 -10.65 -13.46
C ASP A 613 -2.02 -11.09 -14.93
N VAL A 614 -2.97 -10.45 -15.61
CA VAL A 614 -3.41 -10.83 -16.94
C VAL A 614 -3.82 -9.62 -17.76
N VAL A 615 -3.47 -9.67 -19.05
CA VAL A 615 -4.06 -8.87 -20.11
C VAL A 615 -4.86 -9.82 -21.00
N ALA A 616 -6.16 -9.57 -21.21
CA ALA A 616 -6.99 -10.40 -22.08
C ALA A 616 -7.53 -9.62 -23.27
N ARG A 617 -7.63 -10.34 -24.39
CA ARG A 617 -8.32 -9.92 -25.61
C ARG A 617 -9.73 -10.47 -25.61
N ILE A 618 -10.71 -9.62 -25.87
CA ILE A 618 -12.12 -9.95 -25.87
C ILE A 618 -12.71 -9.53 -27.21
N ASP A 619 -13.42 -10.44 -27.85
CA ASP A 619 -14.17 -10.14 -29.06
C ASP A 619 -15.53 -9.52 -28.65
N PRO A 620 -15.81 -8.26 -29.05
CA PRO A 620 -17.03 -7.56 -28.64
C PRO A 620 -18.30 -8.13 -29.29
N HIS A 621 -18.20 -8.85 -30.41
CA HIS A 621 -19.32 -9.47 -31.11
C HIS A 621 -19.68 -10.82 -30.50
N THR A 622 -18.69 -11.71 -30.35
CA THR A 622 -18.92 -13.05 -29.79
C THR A 622 -18.96 -13.06 -28.26
N LYS A 623 -18.53 -11.97 -27.61
CA LYS A 623 -18.49 -11.80 -26.15
C LYS A 623 -17.57 -12.80 -25.45
N LYS A 624 -16.61 -13.37 -26.18
CA LYS A 624 -15.68 -14.40 -25.68
C LYS A 624 -14.27 -13.84 -25.56
N LEU A 625 -13.53 -14.33 -24.57
CA LEU A 625 -12.08 -14.14 -24.52
C LEU A 625 -11.45 -14.91 -25.68
N THR A 626 -10.62 -14.23 -26.46
CA THR A 626 -9.91 -14.81 -27.61
C THR A 626 -8.43 -15.03 -27.33
N ALA A 627 -7.84 -14.28 -26.38
CA ALA A 627 -6.48 -14.48 -25.91
C ALA A 627 -6.30 -14.03 -24.46
N ARG A 628 -5.28 -14.57 -23.79
CA ARG A 628 -4.83 -14.16 -22.45
C ARG A 628 -3.31 -14.19 -22.40
N GLN A 629 -2.71 -13.09 -21.96
CA GLN A 629 -1.29 -12.95 -21.70
C GLN A 629 -1.10 -12.72 -20.22
N ALA A 630 -0.27 -13.55 -19.58
CA ALA A 630 0.11 -13.31 -18.19
C ALA A 630 1.11 -12.15 -18.17
N GLU A 631 0.79 -11.09 -17.44
CA GLU A 631 1.68 -9.97 -17.18
C GLU A 631 1.62 -9.65 -15.69
N PRO A 632 2.77 -9.43 -15.02
CA PRO A 632 2.78 -9.18 -13.58
C PRO A 632 2.31 -7.74 -13.32
N HIS A 633 1.09 -7.59 -12.81
CA HIS A 633 0.52 -6.30 -12.43
C HIS A 633 0.35 -5.30 -13.61
N PRO A 634 -0.41 -5.68 -14.66
CA PRO A 634 -0.61 -4.82 -15.82
C PRO A 634 -1.64 -3.75 -15.47
N VAL A 635 -1.32 -2.49 -15.72
CA VAL A 635 -2.19 -1.36 -15.39
C VAL A 635 -2.63 -0.62 -16.65
N GLY A 636 -1.82 0.31 -17.16
CA GLY A 636 -2.13 1.13 -18.33
C GLY A 636 -2.14 0.32 -19.61
N LEU A 637 -3.16 0.53 -20.44
CA LEU A 637 -3.31 -0.07 -21.75
C LEU A 637 -3.54 0.99 -22.83
N ALA A 638 -2.94 0.79 -24.00
CA ALA A 638 -3.30 1.51 -25.21
C ALA A 638 -3.06 0.64 -26.44
N VAL A 639 -3.94 0.70 -27.45
CA VAL A 639 -3.72 0.03 -28.74
C VAL A 639 -3.27 1.07 -29.76
N ALA A 640 -2.05 0.92 -30.27
CA ALA A 640 -1.49 1.80 -31.30
C ALA A 640 -0.24 1.22 -31.95
N PHE A 641 0.12 1.75 -33.13
CA PHE A 641 1.34 1.38 -33.83
C PHE A 641 1.49 -0.15 -34.02
N GLY A 642 0.37 -0.83 -34.29
CA GLY A 642 0.33 -2.28 -34.49
C GLY A 642 0.49 -3.12 -33.21
N SER A 643 0.49 -2.52 -32.03
CA SER A 643 0.71 -3.20 -30.75
C SER A 643 -0.29 -2.79 -29.68
N VAL A 644 -0.51 -3.69 -28.71
CA VAL A 644 -1.10 -3.33 -27.41
C VAL A 644 0.05 -3.00 -26.48
N TRP A 645 0.12 -1.75 -26.04
CA TRP A 645 1.11 -1.24 -25.10
C TRP A 645 0.58 -1.41 -23.69
N VAL A 646 1.40 -1.99 -22.82
CA VAL A 646 1.03 -2.34 -21.45
C VAL A 646 2.05 -1.73 -20.49
N ALA A 647 1.60 -0.86 -19.59
CA ALA A 647 2.40 -0.48 -18.42
C ALA A 647 2.32 -1.59 -17.38
N VAL A 648 3.47 -2.18 -17.06
CA VAL A 648 3.58 -3.34 -16.17
C VAL A 648 4.36 -2.91 -14.92
N ILE A 649 3.63 -2.73 -13.82
CA ILE A 649 4.17 -2.15 -12.57
C ILE A 649 5.32 -2.99 -12.02
N ASP A 650 5.11 -4.28 -11.81
CA ASP A 650 6.05 -5.16 -11.09
C ASP A 650 7.37 -5.37 -11.84
N SER A 651 7.33 -5.23 -13.17
CA SER A 651 8.52 -5.38 -14.02
C SER A 651 9.18 -4.05 -14.38
N ALA A 652 8.55 -2.92 -14.04
CA ALA A 652 8.98 -1.58 -14.45
C ALA A 652 9.20 -1.48 -15.97
N ASN A 653 8.34 -2.17 -16.73
CA ASN A 653 8.40 -2.23 -18.18
C ASN A 653 7.16 -1.63 -18.81
N VAL A 654 7.35 -1.13 -20.04
CA VAL A 654 6.28 -0.94 -21.01
C VAL A 654 6.40 -2.08 -22.02
N ASP A 655 5.47 -3.02 -21.92
CA ASP A 655 5.44 -4.25 -22.70
C ASP A 655 4.58 -4.08 -23.96
N GLN A 656 4.94 -4.78 -25.02
CA GLN A 656 4.18 -4.81 -26.27
C GLN A 656 3.62 -6.20 -26.50
N ILE A 657 2.32 -6.26 -26.71
CA ILE A 657 1.59 -7.48 -27.06
C ILE A 657 1.10 -7.35 -28.50
N ASP A 658 1.30 -8.42 -29.28
CA ASP A 658 0.73 -8.52 -30.63
C ASP A 658 -0.81 -8.59 -30.54
N PRO A 659 -1.53 -7.67 -31.21
CA PRO A 659 -2.99 -7.57 -31.06
C PRO A 659 -3.78 -8.69 -31.76
N HIS A 660 -3.14 -9.46 -32.64
CA HIS A 660 -3.77 -10.58 -33.35
C HIS A 660 -3.65 -11.87 -32.55
N THR A 661 -2.45 -12.15 -32.05
CA THR A 661 -2.13 -13.40 -31.34
C THR A 661 -2.31 -13.29 -29.83
N GLY A 662 -2.29 -12.07 -29.28
CA GLY A 662 -2.30 -11.81 -27.85
C GLY A 662 -1.05 -12.26 -27.13
N ARG A 663 0.08 -12.38 -27.84
CA ARG A 663 1.38 -12.78 -27.27
C ARG A 663 2.27 -11.57 -27.03
N LEU A 664 3.01 -11.61 -25.93
CA LEU A 664 4.08 -10.66 -25.66
C LEU A 664 5.20 -10.75 -26.70
N ILE A 665 5.56 -9.62 -27.32
CA ILE A 665 6.56 -9.54 -28.42
C ILE A 665 7.77 -8.65 -28.09
N ALA A 666 7.63 -7.67 -27.19
CA ALA A 666 8.73 -6.80 -26.79
C ALA A 666 8.57 -6.30 -25.35
N ARG A 667 9.69 -5.94 -24.71
CA ARG A 667 9.72 -5.36 -23.35
C ARG A 667 10.67 -4.19 -23.28
N LEU A 668 10.15 -3.01 -22.96
CA LEU A 668 10.97 -1.82 -22.74
C LEU A 668 11.04 -1.48 -21.25
N HIS A 669 12.19 -1.73 -20.63
CA HIS A 669 12.42 -1.30 -19.25
C HIS A 669 12.59 0.21 -19.18
N VAL A 670 11.79 0.89 -18.35
CA VAL A 670 11.75 2.36 -18.31
C VAL A 670 12.47 2.97 -17.10
N GLY A 671 12.86 2.15 -16.12
CA GLY A 671 13.64 2.56 -14.94
C GLY A 671 12.85 3.28 -13.85
N GLY A 672 11.53 3.42 -14.03
CA GLY A 672 10.55 3.78 -13.00
C GLY A 672 9.35 2.85 -13.12
N THR A 673 8.36 2.99 -12.25
CA THR A 673 7.11 2.22 -12.31
C THR A 673 6.14 2.90 -13.27
N PRO A 674 5.92 2.39 -14.49
CA PRO A 674 4.97 2.99 -15.43
C PRO A 674 3.54 2.74 -14.95
N VAL A 675 2.65 3.73 -15.09
CA VAL A 675 1.27 3.63 -14.60
C VAL A 675 0.23 3.78 -15.70
N ARG A 676 0.13 4.96 -16.33
CA ARG A 676 -0.83 5.22 -17.41
C ARG A 676 -0.11 5.30 -18.74
N VAL A 677 -0.77 4.79 -19.78
CA VAL A 677 -0.29 4.83 -21.17
C VAL A 677 -1.30 5.63 -21.98
N ALA A 678 -0.80 6.56 -22.79
CA ALA A 678 -1.61 7.31 -23.75
C ALA A 678 -0.86 7.42 -25.07
N VAL A 679 -1.60 7.65 -26.15
CA VAL A 679 -1.05 7.69 -27.50
C VAL A 679 -1.44 9.00 -28.17
N GLY A 680 -0.47 9.61 -28.84
CA GLY A 680 -0.70 10.79 -29.67
C GLY A 680 0.60 11.39 -30.15
N PHE A 681 0.50 12.30 -31.13
CA PHE A 681 1.67 12.99 -31.71
C PHE A 681 2.76 12.03 -32.22
N GLY A 682 2.34 10.88 -32.77
CA GLY A 682 3.26 9.85 -33.30
C GLY A 682 4.10 9.15 -32.23
N SER A 683 3.68 9.15 -30.96
CA SER A 683 4.41 8.53 -29.86
C SER A 683 3.48 7.88 -28.84
N VAL A 684 4.06 6.97 -28.07
CA VAL A 684 3.46 6.44 -26.85
C VAL A 684 3.99 7.27 -25.69
N TRP A 685 3.11 7.68 -24.78
CA TRP A 685 3.46 8.49 -23.64
C TRP A 685 3.06 7.78 -22.35
N VAL A 686 3.95 7.82 -21.35
CA VAL A 686 3.78 7.06 -20.10
C VAL A 686 4.19 7.92 -18.92
N ASN A 687 3.36 7.98 -17.87
CA ASN A 687 3.78 8.57 -16.60
C ASN A 687 4.32 7.48 -15.64
N ASP A 688 5.26 7.88 -14.78
CA ASP A 688 5.88 6.98 -13.80
C ASP A 688 5.91 7.54 -12.37
N ASP A 689 6.19 6.66 -11.42
CA ASP A 689 6.33 6.97 -9.98
C ASP A 689 7.52 7.87 -9.64
N ASN A 690 8.46 8.09 -10.56
CA ASN A 690 9.55 9.05 -10.39
C ASN A 690 9.10 10.48 -10.69
N GLY A 691 7.81 10.71 -10.91
CA GLY A 691 7.26 12.03 -11.22
C GLY A 691 7.67 12.50 -12.61
N ARG A 692 7.75 11.59 -13.59
CA ARG A 692 8.14 11.90 -14.97
C ARG A 692 7.06 11.49 -15.95
N VAL A 693 7.08 12.15 -17.10
CA VAL A 693 6.45 11.69 -18.34
C VAL A 693 7.53 11.23 -19.30
N LEU A 694 7.39 10.01 -19.80
CA LEU A 694 8.25 9.39 -20.77
C LEU A 694 7.61 9.49 -22.14
N ARG A 695 8.39 9.92 -23.14
CA ARG A 695 8.03 9.78 -24.55
C ARG A 695 8.72 8.55 -25.12
N ILE A 696 7.94 7.62 -25.63
CA ILE A 696 8.39 6.37 -26.21
C ILE A 696 8.12 6.42 -27.71
N GLN A 697 9.19 6.27 -28.49
CA GLN A 697 9.10 6.13 -29.93
C GLN A 697 9.00 4.63 -30.27
N PRO A 698 7.89 4.17 -30.87
CA PRO A 698 7.77 2.81 -31.35
C PRO A 698 8.75 2.57 -32.50
N GLN A 699 9.35 1.37 -32.57
CA GLN A 699 10.10 0.96 -33.75
C GLN A 699 9.11 0.52 -34.83
N ARG A 700 9.39 0.88 -36.09
CA ARG A 700 8.56 0.51 -37.25
C ARG A 700 8.77 -0.93 -37.65
#